data_AF-A0A847P896-F1
#
_entry.id   AF-A0A847P896-F1
#
_cell.length_a   1.000
_cell.length_b   1.000
_cell.length_c   1.000
_cell.angle_alpha   90.00
_cell.angle_beta   90.00
_cell.angle_gamma   90.00
#
_symmetry.space_group_name_H-M   'P 1'
#
loop_
_entity.id
_entity.type
_entity.pdbx_description
1 polymer ?
#
loop_
_entity_poly.entity_id
_entity_poly.type
_entity_poly.pdbx_seq_one_letter_code
_entity_poly.pdbx_strand_id
1 'polypeptide(L)'
;MILISAFLIILIGLCNVFKYRIIVSIIIIGLLPLFCNIKERCIISLIILSFVLLSYPIERKYFESGRVIEIRDNYYLLSDGLSKVILYTDESLSLDDIVVVDQKVKEINYYDNFNASSYKDYCRANDIIGSISSDEVKVETAKFSFRKIIYDKCLKSSNKWVLQILFKNSLEIESDKKYFIAQSSLHLSFFVGFLRSIFSMFCYEKKANKIIFILVLLLGLLFNFPYGYVRVLISLIVFHFIEDKRKRLAYEILILSFYKPFYIKSISFLIPVGIKIISCFLKEKKLILICLYISIIQLYFYGKIDLLSILSFSFFKSLFGFVYLLALLFCFLPIEINLDNILAATLERMDNLPQINLTGTFNMGLILIILFLTLRYFETIKKKYLFSMMLILLINNNRGLFSPIYTITFLDVGQGDCSLITFPFSKEGLLIDVAGNIYKDISKDIIIPYLNSLSIKSVDVIISHDDYDHCGGLNSLMENFNVNNIYKEKKQRILFENLTVYTLLHDEKNDDINDNSLISYFNINQFYFLYLADVSKKVEFKLTERYDNLQVDVLKLSHHGSNTATSDKLLATFQIPIAIISAGRNNFYNHPSVEVIKRLNQYNVFYLSTKENHAIRFYVLNHLLIYQTSSGQWGFLLK
;
A
#
# COMPACT_ATOMS: atom_id res chain seq x y z
N MET A 1 -29.86 6.76 -12.10
CA MET A 1 -28.97 7.41 -13.09
C MET A 1 -27.69 7.94 -12.43
N ILE A 2 -27.60 9.20 -11.99
CA ILE A 2 -26.35 9.79 -11.46
C ILE A 2 -25.74 8.96 -10.31
N LEU A 3 -26.57 8.42 -9.43
CA LEU A 3 -26.09 7.64 -8.29
C LEU A 3 -25.59 6.23 -8.68
N ILE A 4 -26.07 5.66 -9.78
CA ILE A 4 -25.54 4.41 -10.36
C ILE A 4 -24.15 4.70 -10.94
N SER A 5 -24.01 5.82 -11.68
CA SER A 5 -22.72 6.30 -12.18
C SER A 5 -21.72 6.56 -11.04
N ALA A 6 -22.20 7.13 -9.93
CA ALA A 6 -21.39 7.36 -8.74
C ALA A 6 -20.95 6.06 -8.05
N PHE A 7 -21.84 5.06 -7.98
CA PHE A 7 -21.50 3.72 -7.49
C PHE A 7 -20.44 3.04 -8.39
N LEU A 8 -20.57 3.19 -9.71
CA LEU A 8 -19.58 2.71 -10.68
C LEU A 8 -18.21 3.37 -10.51
N ILE A 9 -18.15 4.66 -10.18
CA ILE A 9 -16.87 5.33 -9.92
C ILE A 9 -16.20 4.80 -8.64
N ILE A 10 -16.96 4.53 -7.59
CA ILE A 10 -16.42 3.86 -6.38
C ILE A 10 -15.93 2.45 -6.72
N LEU A 11 -16.66 1.75 -7.58
CA LEU A 11 -16.26 0.45 -8.11
C LEU A 11 -14.91 0.53 -8.84
N ILE A 12 -14.74 1.53 -9.70
CA ILE A 12 -13.48 1.84 -10.42
C ILE A 12 -12.36 2.22 -9.45
N GLY A 13 -12.69 2.93 -8.37
CA GLY A 13 -11.73 3.28 -7.32
C GLY A 13 -11.26 2.10 -6.50
N LEU A 14 -12.15 1.18 -6.16
CA LEU A 14 -11.77 -0.08 -5.53
C LEU A 14 -10.94 -0.92 -6.50
N CYS A 15 -11.24 -0.91 -7.80
CA CYS A 15 -10.50 -1.63 -8.83
C CYS A 15 -9.00 -1.24 -8.88
N ASN A 16 -8.10 -2.19 -8.61
CA ASN A 16 -6.64 -2.04 -8.82
C ASN A 16 -6.22 -2.04 -10.31
N VAL A 17 -7.14 -1.61 -11.16
CA VAL A 17 -7.18 -1.83 -12.60
C VAL A 17 -6.54 -0.64 -13.32
N PHE A 18 -5.42 -0.17 -12.81
CA PHE A 18 -4.63 0.80 -13.55
C PHE A 18 -3.98 0.17 -14.80
N LYS A 19 -3.80 -1.17 -14.83
CA LYS A 19 -3.36 -1.89 -16.04
C LYS A 19 -4.45 -2.24 -17.05
N TYR A 20 -5.72 -2.29 -16.65
CA TYR A 20 -6.83 -2.70 -17.53
C TYR A 20 -8.01 -1.71 -17.53
N ARG A 21 -7.71 -0.40 -17.45
CA ARG A 21 -8.71 0.71 -17.43
C ARG A 21 -9.76 0.54 -18.53
N ILE A 22 -9.31 0.09 -19.70
CA ILE A 22 -10.13 -0.14 -20.88
C ILE A 22 -11.10 -1.31 -20.66
N ILE A 23 -10.62 -2.44 -20.13
CA ILE A 23 -11.44 -3.66 -19.92
C ILE A 23 -12.54 -3.42 -18.89
N VAL A 24 -12.23 -2.77 -17.76
CA VAL A 24 -13.27 -2.45 -16.75
C VAL A 24 -14.25 -1.41 -17.27
N SER A 25 -13.80 -0.41 -18.03
CA SER A 25 -14.71 0.54 -18.66
C SER A 25 -15.62 -0.16 -19.68
N ILE A 26 -15.09 -1.10 -20.46
CA ILE A 26 -15.86 -1.92 -21.39
C ILE A 26 -16.88 -2.79 -20.64
N ILE A 27 -16.50 -3.44 -19.54
CA ILE A 27 -17.42 -4.25 -18.72
C ILE A 27 -18.52 -3.36 -18.14
N ILE A 28 -18.17 -2.21 -17.57
CA ILE A 28 -19.13 -1.28 -17.00
C ILE A 28 -20.07 -0.75 -18.09
N ILE A 29 -19.54 -0.31 -19.23
CA ILE A 29 -20.31 0.13 -20.40
C ILE A 29 -21.22 -1.00 -20.90
N GLY A 30 -20.74 -2.23 -20.91
CA GLY A 30 -21.48 -3.44 -21.28
C GLY A 30 -22.57 -3.82 -20.27
N LEU A 31 -22.45 -3.41 -19.01
CA LEU A 31 -23.47 -3.60 -17.97
C LEU A 31 -24.50 -2.45 -17.94
N LEU A 32 -24.21 -1.28 -18.50
CA LEU A 32 -25.16 -0.15 -18.55
C LEU A 32 -26.52 -0.49 -19.19
N PRO A 33 -26.64 -1.33 -20.23
CA PRO A 33 -27.93 -1.75 -20.78
C PRO A 33 -28.86 -2.41 -19.75
N LEU A 34 -28.32 -3.03 -18.69
CA LEU A 34 -29.11 -3.67 -17.64
C LEU A 34 -29.74 -2.64 -16.68
N PHE A 35 -29.25 -1.41 -16.66
CA PHE A 35 -29.59 -0.41 -15.64
C PHE A 35 -30.03 0.96 -16.20
N CYS A 36 -29.83 1.22 -17.51
CA CYS A 36 -30.01 2.55 -18.13
C CYS A 36 -30.55 2.48 -19.57
N ASN A 37 -31.35 3.48 -19.96
CA ASN A 37 -31.84 3.61 -21.34
C ASN A 37 -30.74 4.07 -22.32
N ILE A 38 -30.99 4.04 -23.63
CA ILE A 38 -29.94 4.22 -24.65
C ILE A 38 -29.30 5.62 -24.66
N LYS A 39 -30.07 6.65 -24.32
CA LYS A 39 -29.60 8.04 -24.23
C LYS A 39 -28.69 8.22 -23.01
N GLU A 40 -29.04 7.56 -21.91
CA GLU A 40 -28.27 7.53 -20.67
C GLU A 40 -26.98 6.72 -20.78
N ARG A 41 -26.98 5.62 -21.55
CA ARG A 41 -25.77 4.85 -21.86
C ARG A 41 -24.69 5.72 -22.49
N CYS A 42 -25.05 6.61 -23.40
CA CYS A 42 -24.10 7.47 -24.11
C CYS A 42 -23.41 8.46 -23.15
N ILE A 43 -24.19 9.11 -22.27
CA ILE A 43 -23.66 10.09 -21.31
C ILE A 43 -22.76 9.42 -20.28
N ILE A 44 -23.18 8.26 -19.75
CA ILE A 44 -22.38 7.53 -18.76
C ILE A 44 -21.11 6.96 -19.40
N SER A 45 -21.19 6.48 -20.64
CA SER A 45 -20.01 6.04 -21.39
C SER A 45 -19.03 7.19 -21.63
N LEU A 46 -19.51 8.40 -21.96
CA LEU A 46 -18.66 9.59 -22.11
C LEU A 46 -18.00 10.02 -20.79
N ILE A 47 -18.72 9.96 -19.66
CA ILE A 47 -18.14 10.27 -18.34
C ILE A 47 -17.06 9.25 -17.97
N ILE A 48 -17.33 7.96 -18.14
CA ILE A 48 -16.35 6.89 -17.89
C ILE A 48 -15.14 7.03 -18.82
N LEU A 49 -15.37 7.31 -20.10
CA LEU A 49 -14.30 7.49 -21.09
C LEU A 49 -13.46 8.74 -20.75
N SER A 50 -14.08 9.85 -20.37
CA SER A 50 -13.37 11.06 -19.92
C SER A 50 -12.53 10.82 -18.66
N PHE A 51 -13.03 10.00 -17.73
CA PHE A 51 -12.29 9.58 -16.53
C PHE A 51 -11.06 8.74 -16.90
N VAL A 52 -11.19 7.83 -17.87
CA VAL A 52 -10.06 7.04 -18.40
C VAL A 52 -9.02 7.93 -19.07
N LEU A 53 -9.46 8.93 -19.84
CA LEU A 53 -8.60 9.80 -20.65
C LEU A 53 -7.90 10.90 -19.83
N LEU A 54 -8.53 11.47 -18.80
CA LEU A 54 -7.98 12.57 -17.99
C LEU A 54 -7.03 12.10 -16.87
N SER A 55 -6.91 10.80 -16.64
CA SER A 55 -6.11 10.22 -15.53
C SER A 55 -4.63 9.98 -15.90
N TYR A 56 -4.05 10.79 -16.79
CA TYR A 56 -2.61 10.74 -17.08
C TYR A 56 -1.88 11.68 -16.12
N PRO A 57 -0.91 11.19 -15.32
CA PRO A 57 -0.06 12.09 -14.56
C PRO A 57 0.66 13.01 -15.55
N ILE A 58 0.68 14.30 -15.27
CA ILE A 58 1.52 15.23 -16.01
C ILE A 58 2.96 14.86 -15.62
N GLU A 59 3.67 14.16 -16.50
CA GLU A 59 5.09 13.83 -16.29
C GLU A 59 5.91 15.11 -16.40
N ARG A 60 6.14 15.77 -15.26
CA ARG A 60 7.12 16.86 -15.15
C ARG A 60 8.44 16.30 -14.66
N LYS A 61 9.49 16.51 -15.45
CA LYS A 61 10.86 16.07 -15.13
C LYS A 61 11.67 17.12 -14.37
N TYR A 62 11.17 18.35 -14.26
CA TYR A 62 11.85 19.48 -13.63
C TYR A 62 10.91 20.22 -12.69
N PHE A 63 11.48 20.78 -11.62
CA PHE A 63 10.78 21.58 -10.64
C PHE A 63 11.66 22.79 -10.28
N GLU A 64 11.19 23.99 -10.64
CA GLU A 64 11.96 25.22 -10.52
C GLU A 64 11.91 25.78 -9.10
N SER A 65 10.70 26.02 -8.61
CA SER A 65 10.46 26.55 -7.27
C SER A 65 9.11 26.09 -6.73
N GLY A 66 8.98 26.11 -5.41
CA GLY A 66 7.73 25.77 -4.76
C GLY A 66 7.66 26.30 -3.35
N ARG A 67 6.44 26.46 -2.87
CA ARG A 67 6.14 26.86 -1.51
C ARG A 67 6.14 25.65 -0.58
N VAL A 68 6.76 25.75 0.58
CA VAL A 68 6.69 24.71 1.64
C VAL A 68 5.25 24.61 2.13
N ILE A 69 4.61 23.46 1.91
CA ILE A 69 3.21 23.22 2.30
C ILE A 69 3.04 22.19 3.42
N GLU A 70 4.05 21.35 3.63
CA GLU A 70 4.09 20.33 4.68
C GLU A 70 5.53 20.18 5.15
N ILE A 71 5.72 19.95 6.45
CA ILE A 71 7.01 19.71 7.09
C ILE A 71 6.90 18.34 7.76
N ARG A 72 7.94 17.52 7.58
CA ARG A 72 8.13 16.22 8.23
C ARG A 72 9.56 16.17 8.79
N ASP A 73 9.82 15.19 9.65
CA ASP A 73 11.10 15.05 10.36
C ASP A 73 12.29 15.02 9.39
N ASN A 74 12.11 14.35 8.24
CA ASN A 74 13.19 14.07 7.30
C ASN A 74 13.00 14.74 5.93
N TYR A 75 11.90 15.47 5.70
CA TYR A 75 11.66 16.10 4.40
C TYR A 75 10.64 17.23 4.46
N TYR A 76 10.66 18.08 3.43
CA TYR A 76 9.68 19.12 3.18
C TYR A 76 8.85 18.78 1.94
N LEU A 77 7.57 19.12 1.93
CA LEU A 77 6.75 19.01 0.72
C LEU A 77 6.62 20.40 0.09
N LEU A 78 7.16 20.54 -1.12
CA LEU A 78 7.03 21.76 -1.92
C LEU A 78 5.84 21.65 -2.87
N SER A 79 5.20 22.79 -3.15
CA SER A 79 4.11 22.91 -4.12
C SER A 79 4.28 24.14 -4.98
N ASP A 80 4.25 23.98 -6.30
CA ASP A 80 4.18 25.07 -7.29
C ASP A 80 2.72 25.48 -7.61
N GLY A 81 1.75 24.76 -7.03
CA GLY A 81 0.31 24.94 -7.24
C GLY A 81 -0.32 23.92 -8.20
N LEU A 82 0.48 23.28 -9.05
CA LEU A 82 0.06 22.24 -9.98
C LEU A 82 0.59 20.86 -9.58
N SER A 83 1.79 20.80 -9.03
CA SER A 83 2.53 19.59 -8.69
C SER A 83 3.24 19.77 -7.36
N LYS A 84 3.61 18.64 -6.75
CA LYS A 84 4.35 18.62 -5.50
C LYS A 84 5.59 17.77 -5.59
N VAL A 85 6.62 18.16 -4.85
CA VAL A 85 7.89 17.44 -4.78
C VAL A 85 8.33 17.31 -3.33
N ILE A 86 8.87 16.14 -3.00
CA ILE A 86 9.53 15.89 -1.72
C ILE A 86 10.94 16.48 -1.79
N LEU A 87 11.26 17.42 -0.91
CA LEU A 87 12.59 18.00 -0.78
C LEU A 87 13.28 17.43 0.46
N TYR A 88 14.44 16.79 0.24
CA TYR A 88 15.41 16.45 1.26
C TYR A 88 16.50 17.52 1.26
N THR A 89 16.71 18.19 2.39
CA THR A 89 17.67 19.28 2.56
C THR A 89 18.06 19.39 4.02
N ASP A 90 19.28 19.85 4.28
CA ASP A 90 19.78 20.09 5.65
C ASP A 90 19.31 21.46 6.19
N GLU A 91 18.94 22.38 5.29
CA GLU A 91 18.31 23.66 5.62
C GLU A 91 17.00 23.51 6.43
N SER A 92 16.86 24.38 7.43
CA SER A 92 15.64 24.47 8.24
C SER A 92 14.63 25.40 7.58
N LEU A 93 13.54 24.84 7.08
CA LEU A 93 12.51 25.58 6.35
C LEU A 93 11.24 25.73 7.19
N SER A 94 10.54 26.85 7.02
CA SER A 94 9.23 27.08 7.65
C SER A 94 8.09 26.94 6.64
N LEU A 95 6.87 26.76 7.16
CA LEU A 95 5.67 26.77 6.31
C LEU A 95 5.54 28.09 5.54
N ASP A 96 5.12 27.98 4.29
CA ASP A 96 4.99 29.07 3.31
C ASP A 96 6.28 29.72 2.81
N ASP A 97 7.47 29.31 3.28
CA ASP A 97 8.71 29.74 2.64
C ASP A 97 8.74 29.28 1.17
N ILE A 98 9.28 30.11 0.29
CA ILE A 98 9.43 29.80 -1.13
C ILE A 98 10.86 29.28 -1.34
N VAL A 99 10.97 28.09 -1.90
CA VAL A 99 12.26 27.43 -2.13
C VAL A 99 12.49 27.31 -3.63
N VAL A 100 13.65 27.80 -4.08
CA VAL A 100 14.12 27.65 -5.47
C VAL A 100 15.16 26.55 -5.49
N VAL A 101 14.88 25.49 -6.26
CA VAL A 101 15.74 24.31 -6.41
C VAL A 101 16.26 24.13 -7.82
N ASP A 102 15.46 24.50 -8.83
CA ASP A 102 15.76 24.37 -10.27
C ASP A 102 16.50 23.09 -10.65
N GLN A 103 15.87 21.95 -10.32
CA GLN A 103 16.48 20.63 -10.44
C GLN A 103 15.57 19.64 -11.13
N LYS A 104 16.20 18.61 -11.70
CA LYS A 104 15.51 17.45 -12.25
C LYS A 104 14.92 16.65 -11.10
N VAL A 105 13.63 16.35 -11.21
CA VAL A 105 12.90 15.53 -10.25
C VAL A 105 13.35 14.07 -10.38
N LYS A 106 13.81 13.48 -9.28
CA LYS A 106 14.15 12.06 -9.19
C LYS A 106 12.90 11.24 -8.91
N GLU A 107 12.86 10.01 -9.44
CA GLU A 107 11.80 9.08 -9.11
C GLU A 107 11.89 8.69 -7.62
N ILE A 108 10.74 8.65 -6.96
CA ILE A 108 10.65 8.21 -5.57
C ILE A 108 10.92 6.70 -5.52
N ASN A 109 11.86 6.29 -4.67
CA ASN A 109 12.05 4.88 -4.35
C ASN A 109 10.86 4.40 -3.51
N TYR A 110 10.19 3.35 -3.98
CA TYR A 110 9.13 2.66 -3.23
C TYR A 110 9.26 1.16 -3.41
N TYR A 111 8.74 0.41 -2.44
CA TYR A 111 8.59 -1.05 -2.52
C TYR A 111 7.20 -1.39 -3.03
N ASP A 112 7.08 -2.36 -3.93
CA ASP A 112 5.79 -2.79 -4.46
C ASP A 112 5.65 -4.32 -4.42
N ASN A 113 4.87 -4.78 -3.45
CA ASN A 113 4.59 -6.20 -3.25
C ASN A 113 3.13 -6.51 -3.59
N PHE A 114 2.87 -7.69 -4.14
CA PHE A 114 1.51 -8.09 -4.51
C PHE A 114 0.56 -7.99 -3.32
N ASN A 115 -0.65 -7.49 -3.58
CA ASN A 115 -1.70 -7.32 -2.57
C ASN A 115 -1.36 -6.33 -1.44
N ALA A 116 -0.30 -5.51 -1.55
CA ALA A 116 0.01 -4.43 -0.62
C ALA A 116 -0.33 -3.05 -1.23
N SER A 117 -0.62 -2.06 -0.38
CA SER A 117 -0.74 -0.67 -0.86
C SER A 117 0.64 -0.12 -1.20
N SER A 118 0.80 0.39 -2.43
CA SER A 118 2.05 0.98 -2.90
C SER A 118 2.13 2.46 -2.49
N TYR A 119 3.30 2.90 -2.00
CA TYR A 119 3.58 4.33 -1.77
C TYR A 119 3.42 5.16 -3.06
N LYS A 120 3.61 4.54 -4.23
CA LYS A 120 3.33 5.16 -5.53
C LYS A 120 1.89 5.63 -5.66
N ASP A 121 0.93 4.85 -5.17
CA ASP A 121 -0.49 5.21 -5.23
C ASP A 121 -0.78 6.40 -4.31
N TYR A 122 -0.12 6.47 -3.15
CA TYR A 122 -0.16 7.64 -2.28
C TYR A 122 0.40 8.89 -2.98
N CYS A 123 1.58 8.79 -3.62
CA CYS A 123 2.19 9.91 -4.34
C CYS A 123 1.28 10.42 -5.47
N ARG A 124 0.73 9.50 -6.28
CA ARG A 124 -0.22 9.84 -7.35
C ARG A 124 -1.49 10.47 -6.83
N ALA A 125 -2.04 9.99 -5.72
CA ALA A 125 -3.18 10.63 -5.08
C ALA A 125 -2.85 12.08 -4.71
N ASN A 126 -1.67 12.32 -4.15
CA ASN A 126 -1.28 13.62 -3.62
C ASN A 126 -0.68 14.61 -4.62
N ASP A 127 -0.60 14.24 -5.90
CA ASP A 127 0.07 14.99 -6.98
C ASP A 127 1.58 15.17 -6.72
N ILE A 128 2.19 14.20 -6.04
CA ILE A 128 3.63 14.16 -5.80
C ILE A 128 4.29 13.51 -7.01
N ILE A 129 5.09 14.30 -7.72
CA ILE A 129 5.72 13.89 -9.00
C ILE A 129 7.10 13.26 -8.80
N GLY A 130 7.72 13.43 -7.64
CA GLY A 130 9.00 12.81 -7.30
C GLY A 130 9.69 13.47 -6.10
N SER A 131 11.01 13.30 -6.01
CA SER A 131 11.84 13.90 -4.97
C SER A 131 13.04 14.68 -5.53
N ILE A 132 13.53 15.61 -4.72
CA ILE A 132 14.76 16.37 -4.92
C ILE A 132 15.57 16.27 -3.63
N SER A 133 16.89 16.12 -3.76
CA SER A 133 17.83 16.14 -2.65
C SER A 133 18.89 17.18 -2.95
N SER A 134 19.00 18.20 -2.11
CA SER A 134 19.93 19.33 -2.26
C SER A 134 20.31 19.81 -0.88
N ASP A 135 21.61 19.85 -0.57
CA ASP A 135 22.10 20.25 0.75
C ASP A 135 21.87 21.74 0.99
N GLU A 136 22.12 22.55 -0.05
CA GLU A 136 21.82 23.99 -0.08
C GLU A 136 20.63 24.26 -1.00
N VAL A 137 19.73 25.14 -0.54
CA VAL A 137 18.60 25.63 -1.32
C VAL A 137 18.44 27.14 -1.15
N LYS A 138 18.01 27.83 -2.22
CA LYS A 138 17.73 29.26 -2.13
C LYS A 138 16.34 29.45 -1.53
N VAL A 139 16.27 30.07 -0.35
CA VAL A 139 15.03 30.29 0.39
C VAL A 139 14.65 31.77 0.38
N GLU A 140 13.45 32.08 -0.09
CA GLU A 140 12.78 33.35 0.15
C GLU A 140 11.77 33.16 1.29
N THR A 141 12.14 33.66 2.48
CA THR A 141 11.30 33.51 3.68
C THR A 141 10.00 34.28 3.55
N ALA A 142 8.89 33.65 3.97
CA ALA A 142 7.59 34.31 3.90
C ALA A 142 7.54 35.52 4.84
N LYS A 143 7.40 36.73 4.29
CA LYS A 143 7.32 37.98 5.08
C LYS A 143 6.15 37.99 6.08
N PHE A 144 5.02 37.39 5.70
CA PHE A 144 3.87 37.19 6.58
C PHE A 144 3.10 35.93 6.16
N SER A 145 3.02 34.95 7.07
CA SER A 145 2.13 33.81 6.91
C SER A 145 1.43 33.52 8.23
N PHE A 146 0.11 33.61 8.22
CA PHE A 146 -0.71 33.24 9.36
C PHE A 146 -0.61 31.74 9.68
N ARG A 147 -0.41 30.90 8.65
CA ARG A 147 -0.18 29.46 8.82
C ARG A 147 1.16 29.19 9.50
N LYS A 148 2.23 29.90 9.10
CA LYS A 148 3.54 29.87 9.77
C LYS A 148 3.42 30.28 11.24
N ILE A 149 2.73 31.38 11.53
CA ILE A 149 2.51 31.86 12.91
C ILE A 149 1.82 30.80 13.78
N ILE A 150 0.73 30.18 13.29
CA ILE A 150 0.03 29.13 14.04
C ILE A 150 0.93 27.91 14.23
N TYR A 151 1.62 27.49 13.17
CA TYR A 151 2.51 26.33 13.23
C TYR A 151 3.65 26.55 14.22
N ASP A 152 4.33 27.69 14.18
CA ASP A 152 5.42 28.04 15.09
C ASP A 152 4.94 28.15 16.54
N LYS A 153 3.73 28.67 16.76
CA LYS A 153 3.08 28.67 18.08
C LYS A 153 2.89 27.24 18.58
N CYS A 154 2.40 26.33 17.73
CA CYS A 154 2.20 24.93 18.10
C CYS A 154 3.54 24.21 18.33
N LEU A 155 4.54 24.47 17.50
CA LEU A 155 5.88 23.89 17.59
C LEU A 155 6.61 24.28 18.88
N LYS A 156 6.46 25.52 19.32
CA LYS A 156 7.06 26.02 20.58
C LYS A 156 6.28 25.57 21.83
N SER A 157 5.07 25.06 21.67
CA SER A 157 4.24 24.62 22.80
C SER A 157 4.59 23.20 23.25
N SER A 158 4.20 22.87 24.49
CA SER A 158 4.29 21.50 25.01
C SER A 158 3.27 20.53 24.39
N ASN A 159 2.36 21.00 23.53
CA ASN A 159 1.21 20.24 23.02
C ASN A 159 1.50 19.62 21.64
N LYS A 160 2.36 18.61 21.59
CA LYS A 160 2.78 17.99 20.32
C LYS A 160 1.61 17.33 19.56
N TRP A 161 0.60 16.82 20.27
CA TRP A 161 -0.62 16.27 19.66
C TRP A 161 -1.33 17.24 18.70
N VAL A 162 -1.25 18.56 18.91
CA VAL A 162 -1.90 19.55 18.03
C VAL A 162 -1.26 19.53 16.64
N LEU A 163 0.08 19.48 16.60
CA LEU A 163 0.83 19.36 15.34
C LEU A 163 0.50 18.05 14.62
N GLN A 164 0.34 16.94 15.34
CA GLN A 164 -0.03 15.65 14.77
C GLN A 164 -1.43 15.66 14.16
N ILE A 165 -2.42 16.23 14.88
CA ILE A 165 -3.82 16.23 14.46
C ILE A 165 -4.09 17.21 13.31
N LEU A 166 -3.46 18.39 13.31
CA LEU A 166 -3.76 19.47 12.35
C LEU A 166 -2.78 19.57 11.19
N PHE A 167 -1.48 19.44 11.45
CA PHE A 167 -0.42 19.67 10.47
C PHE A 167 0.20 18.38 9.95
N LYS A 168 -0.16 17.22 10.52
CA LYS A 168 0.47 15.92 10.26
C LYS A 168 1.99 15.95 10.47
N ASN A 169 2.50 16.87 11.28
CA ASN A 169 3.92 16.92 11.58
C ASN A 169 4.28 15.73 12.50
N SER A 170 5.44 15.15 12.26
CA SER A 170 5.79 13.77 12.58
C SER A 170 6.17 13.50 14.03
N LEU A 171 5.91 12.26 14.43
CA LEU A 171 6.89 11.26 14.87
C LEU A 171 6.20 9.91 14.63
N GLU A 172 6.91 8.95 14.05
CA GLU A 172 6.63 7.50 14.10
C GLU A 172 5.17 7.12 14.45
N ILE A 173 4.24 7.35 13.52
CA ILE A 173 3.08 6.48 13.44
C ILE A 173 3.54 5.30 12.58
N GLU A 174 4.51 4.55 13.10
CA GLU A 174 4.92 3.24 12.63
C GLU A 174 3.74 2.30 12.81
N SER A 175 2.83 2.40 11.85
CA SER A 175 2.04 1.34 11.27
C SER A 175 0.80 1.99 10.67
N ASP A 176 0.62 1.77 9.38
CA ASP A 176 -0.63 2.06 8.67
C ASP A 176 -1.88 1.47 9.39
N LYS A 177 -1.67 0.52 10.32
CA LYS A 177 -2.68 -0.11 11.18
C LYS A 177 -3.33 0.83 12.19
N LYS A 178 -2.63 1.81 12.77
CA LYS A 178 -3.06 2.42 14.06
C LYS A 178 -4.16 3.48 13.97
N TYR A 179 -4.53 4.00 12.80
CA TYR A 179 -5.63 4.97 12.72
C TYR A 179 -6.45 4.93 11.43
N PHE A 180 -7.01 3.77 11.10
CA PHE A 180 -8.04 3.65 10.06
C PHE A 180 -9.10 4.77 10.13
N ILE A 181 -9.50 5.16 11.36
CA ILE A 181 -10.48 6.22 11.61
C ILE A 181 -9.89 7.62 11.38
N ALA A 182 -8.64 7.91 11.77
CA ALA A 182 -8.05 9.21 11.49
C ALA A 182 -7.81 9.39 9.98
N GLN A 183 -7.31 8.35 9.30
CA GLN A 183 -7.11 8.32 7.85
C GLN A 183 -8.43 8.51 7.09
N SER A 184 -9.57 8.06 7.63
CA SER A 184 -10.90 8.28 7.01
C SER A 184 -11.33 9.75 6.89
N SER A 185 -10.66 10.68 7.60
CA SER A 185 -11.08 12.08 7.70
C SER A 185 -12.53 12.27 8.18
N LEU A 186 -13.05 11.35 9.00
CA LEU A 186 -14.41 11.44 9.54
C LEU A 186 -14.55 12.43 10.70
N HIS A 187 -13.45 12.81 11.34
CA HIS A 187 -13.41 13.90 12.33
C HIS A 187 -13.95 15.22 11.71
N LEU A 188 -13.68 15.49 10.43
CA LEU A 188 -14.25 16.65 9.73
C LEU A 188 -15.76 16.55 9.56
N SER A 189 -16.29 15.35 9.29
CA SER A 189 -17.74 15.12 9.21
C SER A 189 -18.41 15.31 10.56
N PHE A 190 -17.74 14.92 11.66
CA PHE A 190 -18.20 15.21 13.02
C PHE A 190 -18.19 16.72 13.28
N PHE A 191 -17.08 17.40 12.99
CA PHE A 191 -16.91 18.85 13.15
C PHE A 191 -18.03 19.64 12.47
N VAL A 192 -18.31 19.35 11.20
CA VAL A 192 -19.40 19.98 10.43
C VAL A 192 -20.77 19.70 11.05
N GLY A 193 -21.00 18.46 11.49
CA GLY A 193 -22.25 18.08 12.16
C GLY A 193 -22.46 18.83 13.47
N PHE A 194 -21.40 18.93 14.28
CA PHE A 194 -21.39 19.64 15.55
C PHE A 194 -21.69 21.14 15.37
N LEU A 195 -21.00 21.79 14.44
CA LEU A 195 -21.26 23.20 14.11
C LEU A 195 -22.68 23.43 13.58
N ARG A 196 -23.20 22.50 12.78
CA ARG A 196 -24.58 22.58 12.29
C ARG A 196 -25.56 22.52 13.46
N SER A 197 -25.36 21.63 14.43
CA SER A 197 -26.20 21.57 15.63
C SER A 197 -26.21 22.90 16.38
N ILE A 198 -25.04 23.51 16.61
CA ILE A 198 -24.93 24.81 17.29
C ILE A 198 -25.62 25.91 16.48
N PHE A 199 -25.25 26.11 15.21
CA PHE A 199 -25.80 27.22 14.42
C PHE A 199 -27.29 27.07 14.12
N SER A 200 -27.80 25.83 14.08
CA SER A 200 -29.24 25.58 13.93
C SER A 200 -30.08 26.07 15.11
N MET A 201 -29.45 26.30 16.28
CA MET A 201 -30.12 26.94 17.43
C MET A 201 -30.38 28.43 17.18
N PHE A 202 -29.63 29.08 16.28
CA PHE A 202 -29.67 30.53 16.08
C PHE A 202 -30.16 30.94 14.68
N CYS A 203 -30.11 30.04 13.70
CA CYS A 203 -30.53 30.34 12.33
C CYS A 203 -31.02 29.09 11.59
N TYR A 204 -31.78 29.30 10.51
CA TYR A 204 -32.26 28.21 9.67
C TYR A 204 -31.10 27.50 8.93
N GLU A 205 -31.31 26.22 8.59
CA GLU A 205 -30.27 25.30 8.11
C GLU A 205 -29.45 25.83 6.92
N LYS A 206 -30.10 26.46 5.93
CA LYS A 206 -29.41 27.04 4.77
C LYS A 206 -28.45 28.18 5.18
N LYS A 207 -28.79 29.01 6.17
CA LYS A 207 -27.90 30.07 6.70
C LYS A 207 -26.75 29.47 7.52
N ALA A 208 -27.04 28.48 8.38
CA ALA A 208 -26.03 27.73 9.12
C ALA A 208 -24.98 27.10 8.18
N ASN A 209 -25.41 26.46 7.10
CA ASN A 209 -24.50 25.84 6.12
C ASN A 209 -23.62 26.86 5.38
N LYS A 210 -24.10 28.07 5.11
CA LYS A 210 -23.27 29.14 4.53
C LYS A 210 -22.18 29.59 5.50
N ILE A 211 -22.50 29.74 6.78
CA ILE A 211 -21.51 30.09 7.82
C ILE A 211 -20.46 28.98 7.94
N ILE A 212 -20.90 27.72 7.98
CA ILE A 212 -19.99 26.56 8.05
C ILE A 212 -19.11 26.49 6.79
N PHE A 213 -19.66 26.77 5.61
CA PHE A 213 -18.88 26.80 4.36
C PHE A 213 -17.74 27.82 4.46
N ILE A 214 -18.02 29.05 4.89
CA ILE A 214 -17.00 30.08 5.06
C ILE A 214 -15.94 29.64 6.07
N LEU A 215 -16.35 29.09 7.22
CA LEU A 215 -15.43 28.60 8.24
C LEU A 215 -14.52 27.48 7.69
N VAL A 216 -15.09 26.47 7.05
CA VAL A 216 -14.32 25.34 6.48
C VAL A 216 -13.42 25.82 5.33
N LEU A 217 -13.83 26.83 4.56
CA LEU A 217 -13.01 27.42 3.50
C LEU A 217 -11.79 28.12 4.10
N LEU A 218 -11.98 28.91 5.15
CA LEU A 218 -10.89 29.57 5.89
C LEU A 218 -9.93 28.54 6.49
N LEU A 219 -10.45 27.50 7.16
CA LEU A 219 -9.61 26.42 7.67
C LEU A 219 -8.89 25.67 6.53
N GLY A 220 -9.55 25.48 5.38
CA GLY A 220 -8.93 24.91 4.18
C GLY A 220 -7.73 25.71 3.70
N LEU A 221 -7.81 27.05 3.72
CA LEU A 221 -6.67 27.93 3.43
C LEU A 221 -5.53 27.74 4.44
N LEU A 222 -5.85 27.56 5.72
CA LEU A 222 -4.85 27.33 6.78
C LEU A 222 -4.15 25.98 6.67
N PHE A 223 -4.85 24.93 6.26
CA PHE A 223 -4.30 23.56 6.22
C PHE A 223 -4.00 23.06 4.80
N ASN A 224 -3.95 23.95 3.82
CA ASN A 224 -3.65 23.65 2.41
C ASN A 224 -4.61 22.64 1.74
N PHE A 225 -5.91 22.80 2.00
CA PHE A 225 -7.00 22.01 1.44
C PHE A 225 -6.74 20.50 1.38
N PRO A 226 -6.54 19.82 2.52
CA PRO A 226 -6.48 18.36 2.54
C PRO A 226 -7.77 17.80 1.92
N TYR A 227 -7.69 16.65 1.26
CA TYR A 227 -8.82 16.11 0.50
C TYR A 227 -10.14 16.00 1.31
N GLY A 228 -10.05 15.68 2.60
CA GLY A 228 -11.22 15.66 3.50
C GLY A 228 -11.95 17.01 3.58
N TYR A 229 -11.24 18.14 3.53
CA TYR A 229 -11.82 19.49 3.49
C TYR A 229 -12.49 19.76 2.15
N VAL A 230 -11.81 19.45 1.04
CA VAL A 230 -12.35 19.62 -0.31
C VAL A 230 -13.67 18.86 -0.46
N ARG A 231 -13.72 17.60 0.02
CA ARG A 231 -14.94 16.79 0.07
C ARG A 231 -16.07 17.47 0.86
N VAL A 232 -15.77 18.01 2.05
CA VAL A 232 -16.77 18.72 2.86
C VAL A 232 -17.26 19.99 2.15
N LEU A 233 -16.37 20.78 1.57
CA LEU A 233 -16.71 22.01 0.83
C LEU A 233 -17.60 21.69 -0.36
N ILE A 234 -17.25 20.70 -1.19
CA ILE A 234 -18.09 20.23 -2.30
C ILE A 234 -19.45 19.77 -1.78
N SER A 235 -19.47 19.01 -0.69
CA SER A 235 -20.73 18.55 -0.07
C SER A 235 -21.62 19.72 0.37
N LEU A 236 -21.06 20.82 0.88
CA LEU A 236 -21.79 22.03 1.27
C LEU A 236 -22.25 22.85 0.06
N ILE A 237 -21.42 22.96 -0.99
CA ILE A 237 -21.78 23.63 -2.26
C ILE A 237 -22.94 22.90 -2.91
N VAL A 238 -22.82 21.59 -3.12
CA VAL A 238 -23.86 20.76 -3.74
C VAL A 238 -25.15 20.78 -2.92
N PHE A 239 -25.06 20.90 -1.59
CA PHE A 239 -26.23 21.08 -0.72
C PHE A 239 -27.07 22.31 -1.07
N HIS A 240 -26.43 23.40 -1.51
CA HIS A 240 -27.12 24.65 -1.83
C HIS A 240 -27.99 24.54 -3.10
N PHE A 241 -27.52 23.78 -4.09
CA PHE A 241 -28.16 23.71 -5.41
C PHE A 241 -29.09 22.52 -5.59
N ILE A 242 -28.90 21.44 -4.82
CA ILE A 242 -29.59 20.18 -5.05
C ILE A 242 -30.28 19.73 -3.75
N GLU A 243 -31.60 19.67 -3.77
CA GLU A 243 -32.38 19.30 -2.57
C GLU A 243 -32.40 17.79 -2.34
N ASP A 244 -32.53 16.99 -3.42
CA ASP A 244 -32.57 15.53 -3.32
C ASP A 244 -31.23 14.97 -2.82
N LYS A 245 -31.28 14.31 -1.65
CA LYS A 245 -30.11 13.75 -0.96
C LYS A 245 -29.30 12.77 -1.81
N ARG A 246 -29.97 11.96 -2.65
CA ARG A 246 -29.29 10.97 -3.51
C ARG A 246 -28.60 11.69 -4.67
N LYS A 247 -29.27 12.63 -5.33
CA LYS A 247 -28.65 13.45 -6.38
C LYS A 247 -27.43 14.20 -5.83
N ARG A 248 -27.52 14.79 -4.63
CA ARG A 248 -26.36 15.44 -3.97
C ARG A 248 -25.14 14.54 -3.87
N LEU A 249 -25.33 13.35 -3.30
CA LEU A 249 -24.24 12.40 -3.12
C LEU A 249 -23.62 11.99 -4.47
N ALA A 250 -24.47 11.83 -5.48
CA ALA A 250 -24.01 11.46 -6.81
C ALA A 250 -23.13 12.54 -7.47
N TYR A 251 -23.54 13.81 -7.38
CA TYR A 251 -22.76 14.94 -7.87
C TYR A 251 -21.48 15.15 -7.05
N GLU A 252 -21.53 14.98 -5.73
CA GLU A 252 -20.34 15.03 -4.87
C GLU A 252 -19.28 14.01 -5.33
N ILE A 253 -19.68 12.76 -5.55
CA ILE A 253 -18.78 11.70 -6.03
C ILE A 253 -18.22 12.06 -7.40
N LEU A 254 -19.07 12.52 -8.33
CA LEU A 254 -18.65 12.86 -9.68
C LEU A 254 -17.62 14.01 -9.69
N ILE A 255 -17.91 15.12 -8.99
CA ILE A 255 -17.00 16.27 -8.91
C ILE A 255 -15.67 15.87 -8.28
N LEU A 256 -15.69 15.11 -7.18
CA LEU A 256 -14.47 14.65 -6.51
C LEU A 256 -13.61 13.74 -7.38
N SER A 257 -14.26 12.88 -8.17
CA SER A 257 -13.57 11.93 -9.05
C SER A 257 -12.92 12.63 -10.24
N PHE A 258 -13.51 13.73 -10.73
CA PHE A 258 -12.88 14.60 -11.73
C PHE A 258 -11.76 15.45 -11.12
N TYR A 259 -11.95 15.96 -9.90
CA TYR A 259 -10.97 16.80 -9.23
C TYR A 259 -9.68 16.03 -8.92
N LYS A 260 -9.78 14.83 -8.33
CA LYS A 260 -8.62 13.95 -8.05
C LYS A 260 -8.96 12.47 -8.27
N PRO A 261 -8.73 11.93 -9.47
CA PRO A 261 -9.13 10.56 -9.82
C PRO A 261 -8.38 9.48 -9.06
N PHE A 262 -7.17 9.74 -8.56
CA PHE A 262 -6.41 8.76 -7.75
C PHE A 262 -6.90 8.71 -6.29
N TYR A 263 -7.53 9.77 -5.79
CA TYR A 263 -8.02 9.84 -4.41
C TYR A 263 -9.26 8.99 -4.15
N ILE A 264 -9.99 8.57 -5.19
CA ILE A 264 -11.13 7.66 -5.04
C ILE A 264 -10.72 6.31 -4.42
N LYS A 265 -9.42 5.98 -4.49
CA LYS A 265 -8.81 4.79 -3.89
C LYS A 265 -8.39 4.98 -2.44
N SER A 266 -8.58 6.15 -1.86
CA SER A 266 -8.13 6.44 -0.50
C SER A 266 -9.20 6.03 0.53
N ILE A 267 -8.74 5.65 1.72
CA ILE A 267 -9.60 5.44 2.90
C ILE A 267 -10.47 6.67 3.20
N SER A 268 -9.90 7.87 3.01
CA SER A 268 -10.59 9.17 3.18
C SER A 268 -11.75 9.38 2.21
N PHE A 269 -11.75 8.70 1.06
CA PHE A 269 -12.88 8.73 0.13
C PHE A 269 -13.84 7.58 0.38
N LEU A 270 -13.33 6.34 0.40
CA LEU A 270 -14.16 5.14 0.41
C LEU A 270 -15.06 5.08 1.65
N ILE A 271 -14.51 5.25 2.86
CA ILE A 271 -15.33 5.13 4.09
C ILE A 271 -16.46 6.16 4.12
N PRO A 272 -16.20 7.48 4.00
CA PRO A 272 -17.25 8.47 4.24
C PRO A 272 -18.30 8.45 3.13
N VAL A 273 -17.88 8.22 1.89
CA VAL A 273 -18.79 8.10 0.74
C VAL A 273 -19.63 6.82 0.85
N GLY A 274 -19.03 5.68 1.18
CA GLY A 274 -19.77 4.44 1.36
C GLY A 274 -20.81 4.52 2.49
N ILE A 275 -20.44 5.10 3.64
CA ILE A 275 -21.40 5.36 4.73
C ILE A 275 -22.55 6.26 4.25
N LYS A 276 -22.26 7.32 3.46
CA LYS A 276 -23.30 8.19 2.88
C LYS A 276 -24.22 7.42 1.93
N ILE A 277 -23.69 6.53 1.07
CA ILE A 277 -24.49 5.69 0.17
C ILE A 277 -25.45 4.82 0.96
N ILE A 278 -24.91 4.07 1.93
CA ILE A 278 -25.68 3.21 2.83
C ILE A 278 -26.80 4.00 3.51
N SER A 279 -26.47 5.18 4.03
CA SER A 279 -27.41 6.08 4.72
C SER A 279 -28.42 6.78 3.80
N CYS A 280 -28.25 6.73 2.48
CA CYS A 280 -29.21 7.27 1.52
C CYS A 280 -30.27 6.24 1.12
N PHE A 281 -29.95 4.95 1.20
CA PHE A 281 -30.83 3.88 0.74
C PHE A 281 -31.52 3.13 1.87
N LEU A 282 -30.95 3.14 3.08
CA LEU A 282 -31.41 2.30 4.17
C LEU A 282 -31.80 3.14 5.37
N LYS A 283 -33.05 2.96 5.78
CA LYS A 283 -33.56 3.50 7.05
C LYS A 283 -33.27 2.53 8.19
N GLU A 284 -33.47 1.23 7.98
CA GLU A 284 -33.27 0.17 8.96
C GLU A 284 -31.95 -0.60 8.75
N LYS A 285 -31.42 -1.20 9.82
CA LYS A 285 -30.23 -2.08 9.82
C LYS A 285 -28.94 -1.46 9.20
N LYS A 286 -28.91 -0.13 9.02
CA LYS A 286 -27.77 0.62 8.46
C LYS A 286 -26.44 0.35 9.18
N LEU A 287 -26.48 0.14 10.49
CA LEU A 287 -25.27 -0.07 11.30
C LEU A 287 -24.56 -1.36 10.90
N ILE A 288 -25.30 -2.47 10.78
CA ILE A 288 -24.75 -3.78 10.37
C ILE A 288 -24.03 -3.66 9.03
N LEU A 289 -24.64 -2.94 8.08
CA LEU A 289 -24.03 -2.76 6.78
C LEU A 289 -22.80 -1.87 6.81
N ILE A 290 -22.83 -0.77 7.57
CA ILE A 290 -21.67 0.09 7.75
C ILE A 290 -20.51 -0.74 8.32
N CYS A 291 -20.78 -1.60 9.31
CA CYS A 291 -19.78 -2.52 9.86
C CYS A 291 -19.23 -3.45 8.77
N LEU A 292 -20.09 -4.14 8.00
CA LEU A 292 -19.66 -5.02 6.90
C LEU A 292 -18.85 -4.29 5.83
N TYR A 293 -19.29 -3.09 5.43
CA TYR A 293 -18.60 -2.27 4.45
C TYR A 293 -17.22 -1.84 4.95
N ILE A 294 -17.14 -1.40 6.20
CA ILE A 294 -15.87 -1.07 6.85
C ILE A 294 -14.96 -2.31 6.93
N SER A 295 -15.49 -3.50 7.26
CA SER A 295 -14.71 -4.74 7.25
C SER A 295 -14.08 -5.02 5.88
N ILE A 296 -14.83 -4.81 4.79
CA ILE A 296 -14.31 -4.98 3.42
C ILE A 296 -13.18 -3.99 3.13
N ILE A 297 -13.36 -2.72 3.52
CA ILE A 297 -12.30 -1.70 3.36
C ILE A 297 -11.06 -2.08 4.19
N GLN A 298 -11.21 -2.49 5.45
CA GLN A 298 -10.06 -2.87 6.29
C GLN A 298 -9.29 -4.05 5.69
N LEU A 299 -9.99 -5.07 5.18
CA LEU A 299 -9.32 -6.19 4.49
C LEU A 299 -8.61 -5.75 3.21
N TYR A 300 -9.19 -4.80 2.47
CA TYR A 300 -8.55 -4.28 1.26
C TYR A 300 -7.24 -3.53 1.56
N PHE A 301 -7.19 -2.68 2.60
CA PHE A 301 -5.99 -1.89 2.91
C PHE A 301 -4.98 -2.59 3.81
N TYR A 302 -5.45 -3.41 4.76
CA TYR A 302 -4.59 -3.94 5.81
C TYR A 302 -4.46 -5.46 5.80
N GLY A 303 -5.23 -6.15 4.94
CA GLY A 303 -5.28 -7.61 4.93
C GLY A 303 -5.78 -8.20 6.26
N LYS A 304 -6.39 -7.39 7.13
CA LYS A 304 -6.99 -7.82 8.40
C LYS A 304 -8.27 -7.05 8.73
N ILE A 305 -9.21 -7.69 9.43
CA ILE A 305 -10.34 -7.01 10.09
C ILE A 305 -10.00 -6.83 11.56
N ASP A 306 -10.11 -5.60 12.04
CA ASP A 306 -10.16 -5.31 13.48
C ASP A 306 -11.62 -5.10 13.90
N LEU A 307 -12.25 -6.16 14.42
CA LEU A 307 -13.64 -6.12 14.86
C LEU A 307 -13.90 -5.09 15.97
N LEU A 308 -12.93 -4.85 16.85
CA LEU A 308 -13.08 -3.88 17.91
C LEU A 308 -13.13 -2.47 17.35
N SER A 309 -12.25 -2.13 16.39
CA SER A 309 -12.31 -0.82 15.73
C SER A 309 -13.65 -0.56 15.05
N ILE A 310 -14.32 -1.61 14.56
CA ILE A 310 -15.62 -1.53 13.90
C ILE A 310 -16.75 -1.29 14.91
N LEU A 311 -16.76 -2.04 16.02
CA LEU A 311 -17.76 -1.87 17.08
C LEU A 311 -17.61 -0.50 17.77
N SER A 312 -16.37 -0.09 18.01
CA SER A 312 -16.03 1.18 18.64
C SER A 312 -15.98 2.37 17.66
N PHE A 313 -16.29 2.14 16.38
CA PHE A 313 -16.16 3.14 15.32
C PHE A 313 -16.92 4.44 15.61
N SER A 314 -18.15 4.34 16.13
CA SER A 314 -18.97 5.51 16.45
C SER A 314 -18.40 6.32 17.62
N PHE A 315 -17.83 5.64 18.61
CA PHE A 315 -17.17 6.26 19.75
C PHE A 315 -15.92 7.02 19.28
N PHE A 316 -15.02 6.33 18.57
CA PHE A 316 -13.76 6.93 18.09
C PHE A 316 -13.98 8.07 17.11
N LYS A 317 -14.94 7.94 16.19
CA LYS A 317 -15.33 9.06 15.31
C LYS A 317 -15.64 10.33 16.12
N SER A 318 -16.37 10.19 17.22
CA SER A 318 -16.76 11.31 18.07
C SER A 318 -15.58 11.82 18.89
N LEU A 319 -14.81 10.92 19.50
CA LEU A 319 -13.60 11.25 20.26
C LEU A 319 -12.60 12.04 19.41
N PHE A 320 -12.21 11.54 18.23
CA PHE A 320 -11.30 12.24 17.33
C PHE A 320 -11.90 13.55 16.81
N GLY A 321 -13.22 13.63 16.66
CA GLY A 321 -13.90 14.87 16.33
C GLY A 321 -13.77 15.95 17.41
N PHE A 322 -13.89 15.57 18.69
CA PHE A 322 -13.67 16.47 19.83
C PHE A 322 -12.20 16.84 20.01
N VAL A 323 -11.27 15.89 19.89
CA VAL A 323 -9.83 16.17 19.92
C VAL A 323 -9.47 17.17 18.82
N TYR A 324 -10.00 16.98 17.61
CA TYR A 324 -9.81 17.92 16.50
C TYR A 324 -10.38 19.32 16.80
N LEU A 325 -11.55 19.43 17.45
CA LEU A 325 -12.11 20.71 17.91
C LEU A 325 -11.19 21.39 18.92
N LEU A 326 -10.69 20.66 19.91
CA LEU A 326 -9.75 21.18 20.91
C LEU A 326 -8.45 21.67 20.25
N ALA A 327 -7.94 20.94 19.26
CA ALA A 327 -6.77 21.35 18.49
C ALA A 327 -7.01 22.68 17.76
N LEU A 328 -8.18 22.85 17.13
CA LEU A 328 -8.54 24.11 16.48
C LEU A 328 -8.63 25.27 17.49
N LEU A 329 -9.21 25.04 18.67
CA LEU A 329 -9.28 26.06 19.71
C LEU A 329 -7.87 26.48 20.17
N PHE A 330 -6.94 25.54 20.29
CA PHE A 330 -5.54 25.84 20.63
C PHE A 330 -4.87 26.79 19.63
N CYS A 331 -5.19 26.66 18.32
CA CYS A 331 -4.65 27.58 17.32
C CYS A 331 -5.02 29.04 17.61
N PHE A 332 -6.24 29.30 18.10
CA PHE A 332 -6.78 30.66 18.25
C PHE A 332 -6.84 31.17 19.70
N LEU A 333 -6.71 30.30 20.70
CA LEU A 333 -6.79 30.64 22.11
C LEU A 333 -5.45 30.36 22.83
N PRO A 334 -5.11 31.12 23.89
CA PRO A 334 -3.92 30.89 24.71
C PRO A 334 -4.20 29.84 25.81
N ILE A 335 -4.65 28.65 25.43
CA ILE A 335 -4.98 27.57 26.37
C ILE A 335 -3.95 26.45 26.23
N GLU A 336 -3.40 25.93 27.32
CA GLU A 336 -2.49 24.76 27.29
C GLU A 336 -3.16 23.55 27.93
N ILE A 337 -3.37 22.48 27.16
CA ILE A 337 -3.89 21.19 27.64
C ILE A 337 -3.02 20.09 27.05
N ASN A 338 -2.20 19.48 27.90
CA ASN A 338 -1.37 18.35 27.49
C ASN A 338 -2.25 17.08 27.43
N LEU A 339 -2.56 16.65 26.20
CA LEU A 339 -3.28 15.41 25.92
C LEU A 339 -2.37 14.28 25.43
N ASP A 340 -1.06 14.51 25.28
CA ASP A 340 -0.15 13.55 24.65
C ASP A 340 -0.19 12.20 25.36
N ASN A 341 -0.06 12.21 26.70
CA ASN A 341 -0.09 10.99 27.51
C ASN A 341 -1.44 10.28 27.48
N ILE A 342 -2.55 11.03 27.45
CA ILE A 342 -3.90 10.46 27.44
C ILE A 342 -4.19 9.81 26.09
N LEU A 343 -3.83 10.50 25.00
CA LEU A 343 -3.94 9.97 23.65
C LEU A 343 -3.08 8.70 23.55
N ALA A 344 -1.79 8.79 23.87
CA ALA A 344 -0.87 7.65 23.83
C ALA A 344 -1.41 6.44 24.63
N ALA A 345 -1.82 6.64 25.88
CA ALA A 345 -2.37 5.56 26.72
C ALA A 345 -3.70 4.99 26.19
N THR A 346 -4.56 5.83 25.60
CA THR A 346 -5.80 5.35 24.96
C THR A 346 -5.48 4.45 23.78
N LEU A 347 -4.45 4.81 23.02
CA LEU A 347 -4.05 4.14 21.79
C LEU A 347 -3.32 2.84 22.07
N GLU A 348 -2.43 2.84 23.07
CA GLU A 348 -1.80 1.63 23.59
C GLU A 348 -2.83 0.63 24.12
N ARG A 349 -3.84 1.09 24.89
CA ARG A 349 -4.93 0.23 25.35
C ARG A 349 -5.74 -0.36 24.20
N MET A 350 -5.95 0.38 23.12
CA MET A 350 -6.63 -0.14 21.93
C MET A 350 -5.82 -1.23 21.25
N ASP A 351 -4.51 -1.04 21.14
CA ASP A 351 -3.59 -2.00 20.53
C ASP A 351 -3.52 -3.31 21.33
N ASN A 352 -3.60 -3.22 22.66
CA ASN A 352 -3.52 -4.36 23.58
C ASN A 352 -4.84 -5.15 23.73
N LEU A 353 -5.95 -4.66 23.18
CA LEU A 353 -7.21 -5.40 23.24
C LEU A 353 -7.18 -6.60 22.29
N PRO A 354 -7.81 -7.74 22.66
CA PRO A 354 -7.76 -8.96 21.86
C PRO A 354 -8.39 -8.73 20.49
N GLN A 355 -7.54 -8.69 19.45
CA GLN A 355 -7.96 -8.51 18.07
C GLN A 355 -8.33 -9.87 17.47
N ILE A 356 -9.62 -10.07 17.18
CA ILE A 356 -10.04 -11.19 16.32
C ILE A 356 -9.72 -10.79 14.87
N ASN A 357 -8.51 -11.13 14.44
CA ASN A 357 -8.01 -10.81 13.10
C ASN A 357 -8.43 -11.90 12.10
N LEU A 358 -9.45 -11.60 11.29
CA LEU A 358 -9.65 -12.30 10.02
C LEU A 358 -8.59 -11.77 9.05
N THR A 359 -7.76 -12.64 8.46
CA THR A 359 -6.63 -12.26 7.60
C THR A 359 -6.84 -12.65 6.15
N GLY A 360 -6.37 -11.84 5.21
CA GLY A 360 -6.41 -12.11 3.79
C GLY A 360 -6.77 -10.88 2.97
N THR A 361 -6.36 -10.88 1.71
CA THR A 361 -6.72 -9.83 0.76
C THR A 361 -7.81 -10.31 -0.18
N PHE A 362 -8.76 -9.43 -0.49
CA PHE A 362 -9.72 -9.69 -1.55
C PHE A 362 -9.14 -9.23 -2.87
N ASN A 363 -9.16 -10.13 -3.85
CA ASN A 363 -9.10 -9.66 -5.23
C ASN A 363 -10.38 -8.88 -5.56
N MET A 364 -10.30 -8.08 -6.61
CA MET A 364 -11.40 -7.20 -6.98
C MET A 364 -12.67 -7.92 -7.37
N GLY A 365 -12.57 -9.05 -8.07
CA GLY A 365 -13.73 -9.86 -8.42
C GLY A 365 -14.55 -10.24 -7.19
N LEU A 366 -13.90 -10.62 -6.10
CA LEU A 366 -14.56 -10.95 -4.84
C LEU A 366 -15.20 -9.73 -4.18
N ILE A 367 -14.55 -8.56 -4.19
CA ILE A 367 -15.15 -7.31 -3.68
C ILE A 367 -16.43 -6.99 -4.48
N LEU A 368 -16.40 -7.12 -5.81
CA LEU A 368 -17.57 -6.90 -6.66
C LEU A 368 -18.71 -7.88 -6.34
N ILE A 369 -18.39 -9.16 -6.13
CA ILE A 369 -19.39 -10.17 -5.74
C ILE A 369 -19.98 -9.86 -4.37
N ILE A 370 -19.16 -9.51 -3.39
CA ILE A 370 -19.63 -9.14 -2.04
C ILE A 370 -20.52 -7.91 -2.13
N LEU A 371 -20.13 -6.87 -2.88
CA LEU A 371 -20.95 -5.67 -3.10
C LEU A 371 -22.25 -6.01 -3.82
N PHE A 372 -22.23 -6.87 -4.83
CA PHE A 372 -23.44 -7.33 -5.51
C PHE A 372 -24.39 -8.08 -4.57
N LEU A 373 -23.87 -9.05 -3.80
CA LEU A 373 -24.66 -9.80 -2.81
C LEU A 373 -25.21 -8.89 -1.71
N THR A 374 -24.42 -7.89 -1.31
CA THR A 374 -24.83 -6.83 -0.39
C THR A 374 -26.02 -6.06 -0.96
N LEU A 375 -25.96 -5.62 -2.22
CA LEU A 375 -27.06 -4.92 -2.90
C LEU A 375 -28.31 -5.81 -3.01
N ARG A 376 -28.15 -7.09 -3.39
CA ARG A 376 -29.27 -8.05 -3.47
C ARG A 376 -29.88 -8.34 -2.10
N TYR A 377 -29.06 -8.41 -1.05
CA TYR A 377 -29.55 -8.49 0.32
C TYR A 377 -30.44 -7.30 0.66
N PHE A 378 -30.11 -6.08 0.21
CA PHE A 378 -30.96 -4.90 0.47
C PHE A 378 -32.26 -4.89 -0.30
N GLU A 379 -32.22 -5.29 -1.56
CA GLU A 379 -33.41 -5.32 -2.39
C GLU A 379 -34.46 -6.30 -1.85
N THR A 380 -34.02 -7.43 -1.27
CA THR A 380 -34.95 -8.51 -0.91
C THR A 380 -34.99 -8.88 0.58
N ILE A 381 -34.07 -8.39 1.40
CA ILE A 381 -33.90 -8.72 2.83
C ILE A 381 -33.76 -10.24 3.08
N LYS A 382 -33.23 -10.99 2.10
CA LYS A 382 -33.12 -12.46 2.22
C LYS A 382 -31.78 -12.85 2.85
N LYS A 383 -31.82 -13.46 4.05
CA LYS A 383 -30.64 -13.92 4.81
C LYS A 383 -29.66 -14.78 4.00
N LYS A 384 -30.11 -15.49 2.96
CA LYS A 384 -29.25 -16.28 2.07
C LYS A 384 -28.10 -15.46 1.46
N TYR A 385 -28.33 -14.20 1.10
CA TYR A 385 -27.29 -13.37 0.49
C TYR A 385 -26.24 -12.94 1.52
N LEU A 386 -26.68 -12.66 2.76
CA LEU A 386 -25.77 -12.42 3.88
C LEU A 386 -24.93 -13.68 4.18
N PHE A 387 -25.57 -14.85 4.17
CA PHE A 387 -24.87 -16.13 4.33
C PHE A 387 -23.84 -16.36 3.20
N SER A 388 -24.20 -16.13 1.94
CA SER A 388 -23.27 -16.21 0.81
C SER A 388 -22.09 -15.25 0.95
N MET A 389 -22.33 -14.02 1.42
CA MET A 389 -21.25 -13.08 1.72
C MET A 389 -20.33 -13.61 2.81
N MET A 390 -20.89 -14.06 3.94
CA MET A 390 -20.11 -14.64 5.04
C MET A 390 -19.29 -15.85 4.59
N LEU A 391 -19.86 -16.71 3.74
CA LEU A 391 -19.17 -17.85 3.17
C LEU A 391 -18.00 -17.41 2.28
N ILE A 392 -18.19 -16.38 1.43
CA ILE A 392 -17.11 -15.82 0.61
C ILE A 392 -16.00 -15.22 1.48
N LEU A 393 -16.35 -14.46 2.52
CA LEU A 393 -15.38 -13.92 3.48
C LEU A 393 -14.58 -15.06 4.15
N LEU A 394 -15.28 -16.14 4.52
CA LEU A 394 -14.67 -17.32 5.14
C LEU A 394 -13.77 -18.09 4.17
N ILE A 395 -14.18 -18.32 2.92
CA ILE A 395 -13.35 -18.95 1.90
C ILE A 395 -12.10 -18.11 1.62
N ASN A 396 -12.25 -16.79 1.48
CA ASN A 396 -11.11 -15.90 1.19
C ASN A 396 -10.10 -15.86 2.36
N ASN A 397 -10.59 -15.79 3.60
CA ASN A 397 -9.75 -15.89 4.81
C ASN A 397 -9.04 -17.26 4.93
N ASN A 398 -9.50 -18.24 4.17
CA ASN A 398 -8.94 -19.58 4.10
C ASN A 398 -8.38 -19.89 2.70
N ARG A 399 -8.04 -18.88 1.88
CA ARG A 399 -7.62 -19.08 0.48
C ARG A 399 -6.45 -20.06 0.32
N GLY A 400 -5.50 -20.04 1.26
CA GLY A 400 -4.38 -20.99 1.28
C GLY A 400 -4.86 -22.45 1.32
N LEU A 401 -5.89 -22.75 2.12
CA LEU A 401 -6.52 -24.08 2.20
C LEU A 401 -7.28 -24.49 0.93
N PHE A 402 -7.48 -23.58 -0.02
CA PHE A 402 -8.19 -23.85 -1.28
C PHE A 402 -7.31 -23.65 -2.52
N SER A 403 -6.03 -23.27 -2.35
CA SER A 403 -5.10 -23.09 -3.46
C SER A 403 -4.41 -24.41 -3.80
N PRO A 404 -4.63 -25.01 -4.99
CA PRO A 404 -4.05 -26.30 -5.34
C PRO A 404 -2.62 -26.20 -5.88
N ILE A 405 -2.04 -25.00 -5.95
CA ILE A 405 -0.75 -24.75 -6.61
C ILE A 405 0.27 -24.17 -5.65
N TYR A 406 1.53 -24.48 -5.95
CA TYR A 406 2.68 -23.81 -5.36
C TYR A 406 2.82 -22.40 -5.94
N THR A 407 3.22 -21.47 -5.07
CA THR A 407 3.70 -20.17 -5.53
C THR A 407 5.04 -19.85 -4.88
N ILE A 408 5.93 -19.25 -5.66
CA ILE A 408 7.22 -18.75 -5.18
C ILE A 408 7.22 -17.25 -5.44
N THR A 409 7.33 -16.44 -4.40
CA THR A 409 7.38 -14.98 -4.53
C THR A 409 8.71 -14.44 -4.02
N PHE A 410 9.46 -13.76 -4.88
CA PHE A 410 10.58 -12.90 -4.49
C PHE A 410 10.02 -11.53 -4.12
N LEU A 411 10.20 -11.11 -2.87
CA LEU A 411 9.65 -9.86 -2.36
C LEU A 411 10.54 -8.68 -2.71
N ASP A 412 9.92 -7.54 -3.00
CA ASP A 412 10.61 -6.24 -3.08
C ASP A 412 10.83 -5.72 -1.66
N VAL A 413 11.99 -6.08 -1.10
CA VAL A 413 12.47 -5.68 0.23
C VAL A 413 13.53 -4.57 0.18
N GLY A 414 13.79 -4.03 -1.03
CA GLY A 414 14.92 -3.15 -1.27
C GLY A 414 16.21 -3.94 -1.46
N GLN A 415 17.28 -3.53 -0.76
CA GLN A 415 18.54 -4.27 -0.77
C GLN A 415 18.40 -5.50 0.13
N GLY A 416 18.76 -6.68 -0.39
CA GLY A 416 18.71 -7.96 0.32
C GLY A 416 17.78 -8.98 -0.31
N ASP A 417 17.70 -10.15 0.33
CA ASP A 417 16.94 -11.30 -0.11
C ASP A 417 15.77 -11.63 0.80
N CYS A 418 14.61 -11.83 0.19
CA CYS A 418 13.50 -12.50 0.84
C CYS A 418 12.61 -13.15 -0.22
N SER A 419 12.45 -14.46 -0.15
CA SER A 419 11.50 -15.18 -0.98
C SER A 419 10.59 -16.07 -0.15
N LEU A 420 9.33 -16.18 -0.58
CA LEU A 420 8.30 -16.97 0.07
C LEU A 420 7.82 -18.07 -0.87
N ILE A 421 7.90 -19.31 -0.41
CA ILE A 421 7.25 -20.46 -1.02
C ILE A 421 5.96 -20.74 -0.26
N THR A 422 4.83 -20.76 -0.98
CA THR A 422 3.52 -21.13 -0.41
C THR A 422 3.13 -22.53 -0.85
N PHE A 423 2.79 -23.40 0.09
CA PHE A 423 2.39 -24.77 -0.20
C PHE A 423 0.92 -24.86 -0.66
N PRO A 424 0.57 -25.83 -1.53
CA PRO A 424 -0.81 -26.15 -1.85
C PRO A 424 -1.61 -26.51 -0.60
N PHE A 425 -2.87 -26.06 -0.56
CA PHE A 425 -3.84 -26.38 0.49
C PHE A 425 -3.36 -26.10 1.92
N SER A 426 -2.42 -25.18 2.10
CA SER A 426 -1.78 -24.90 3.38
C SER A 426 -1.94 -23.43 3.80
N LYS A 427 -1.83 -23.20 5.11
CA LYS A 427 -1.65 -21.86 5.70
C LYS A 427 -0.23 -21.65 6.22
N GLU A 428 0.67 -22.55 5.86
CA GLU A 428 2.09 -22.45 6.17
C GLU A 428 2.86 -22.01 4.93
N GLY A 429 4.03 -21.40 5.14
CA GLY A 429 4.94 -21.03 4.08
C GLY A 429 6.38 -21.28 4.48
N LEU A 430 7.26 -21.26 3.49
CA LEU A 430 8.71 -21.32 3.70
C LEU A 430 9.32 -20.02 3.21
N LEU A 431 9.97 -19.28 4.12
CA LEU A 431 10.80 -18.15 3.75
C LEU A 431 12.23 -18.64 3.50
N ILE A 432 12.84 -18.13 2.43
CA ILE A 432 14.28 -18.21 2.21
C ILE A 432 14.79 -16.77 2.29
N ASP A 433 15.57 -16.50 3.34
CA ASP A 433 16.01 -15.19 3.81
C ASP A 433 14.87 -14.23 4.22
N VAL A 434 15.22 -13.25 5.05
CA VAL A 434 14.29 -12.29 5.70
C VAL A 434 14.75 -10.83 5.50
N ALA A 435 15.81 -10.62 4.73
CA ALA A 435 16.44 -9.34 4.44
C ALA A 435 16.73 -8.46 5.67
N GLY A 436 17.19 -7.23 5.47
CA GLY A 436 17.40 -6.25 6.55
C GLY A 436 17.54 -4.84 5.99
N ASN A 437 17.13 -3.83 6.77
CA ASN A 437 17.27 -2.43 6.35
C ASN A 437 17.47 -1.50 7.56
N ILE A 438 18.48 -0.63 7.48
CA ILE A 438 18.88 0.27 8.57
C ILE A 438 17.78 1.29 8.92
N TYR A 439 16.96 1.68 7.94
CA TYR A 439 15.95 2.73 8.09
C TYR A 439 14.53 2.19 8.25
N LYS A 440 14.33 0.87 8.17
CA LYS A 440 12.99 0.27 8.09
C LYS A 440 12.96 -1.16 8.62
N ASP A 441 11.96 -1.48 9.44
CA ASP A 441 11.69 -2.86 9.84
C ASP A 441 11.02 -3.65 8.70
N ILE A 442 11.83 -4.33 7.90
CA ILE A 442 11.37 -5.14 6.76
C ILE A 442 10.32 -6.17 7.17
N SER A 443 10.45 -6.76 8.35
CA SER A 443 9.52 -7.78 8.84
C SER A 443 8.16 -7.19 9.15
N LYS A 444 8.09 -6.12 9.96
CA LYS A 444 6.81 -5.49 10.32
C LYS A 444 6.12 -4.79 9.16
N ASP A 445 6.90 -4.23 8.24
CA ASP A 445 6.37 -3.34 7.20
C ASP A 445 6.18 -3.99 5.84
N ILE A 446 6.85 -5.10 5.55
CA ILE A 446 6.77 -5.79 4.24
C ILE A 446 6.37 -7.25 4.41
N ILE A 447 7.17 -8.04 5.13
CA ILE A 447 7.00 -9.50 5.19
C ILE A 447 5.69 -9.88 5.89
N ILE A 448 5.47 -9.42 7.12
CA ILE A 448 4.27 -9.75 7.91
C ILE A 448 2.98 -9.23 7.23
N PRO A 449 2.91 -7.99 6.72
CA PRO A 449 1.75 -7.54 5.94
C PRO A 449 1.49 -8.43 4.73
N TYR A 450 2.53 -8.85 4.02
CA TYR A 450 2.41 -9.73 2.87
C TYR A 450 1.94 -11.15 3.23
N LEU A 451 2.49 -11.76 4.29
CA LEU A 451 2.04 -13.06 4.82
C LEU A 451 0.57 -13.01 5.25
N ASN A 452 0.18 -11.95 5.98
CA ASN A 452 -1.22 -11.72 6.36
C ASN A 452 -2.12 -11.55 5.14
N SER A 453 -1.64 -10.88 4.09
CA SER A 453 -2.36 -10.73 2.83
C SER A 453 -2.71 -12.09 2.21
N LEU A 454 -1.85 -13.09 2.41
CA LEU A 454 -1.98 -14.48 1.96
C LEU A 454 -2.74 -15.39 2.92
N SER A 455 -3.14 -14.88 4.09
CA SER A 455 -3.75 -15.66 5.17
C SER A 455 -2.83 -16.77 5.72
N ILE A 456 -1.51 -16.61 5.56
CA ILE A 456 -0.49 -17.49 6.14
C ILE A 456 -0.47 -17.27 7.66
N LYS A 457 -0.31 -18.35 8.41
CA LYS A 457 -0.39 -18.38 9.88
C LYS A 457 0.94 -18.73 10.55
N SER A 458 1.80 -19.44 9.85
CA SER A 458 3.11 -19.87 10.31
C SER A 458 4.07 -19.91 9.14
N VAL A 459 5.35 -19.72 9.41
CA VAL A 459 6.42 -19.93 8.43
C VAL A 459 7.56 -20.73 9.03
N ASP A 460 8.17 -21.58 8.21
CA ASP A 460 9.54 -22.01 8.41
C ASP A 460 10.49 -21.04 7.70
N VAL A 461 11.72 -20.92 8.18
CA VAL A 461 12.70 -19.97 7.63
C VAL A 461 14.03 -20.67 7.37
N ILE A 462 14.52 -20.61 6.14
CA ILE A 462 15.91 -20.90 5.79
C ILE A 462 16.66 -19.56 5.73
N ILE A 463 17.77 -19.45 6.45
CA ILE A 463 18.69 -18.31 6.35
C ILE A 463 19.95 -18.80 5.67
N SER A 464 20.30 -18.19 4.55
CA SER A 464 21.44 -18.59 3.74
C SER A 464 22.76 -18.33 4.44
N HIS A 465 22.91 -17.15 5.07
CA HIS A 465 24.05 -16.74 5.89
C HIS A 465 23.66 -15.54 6.77
N ASP A 466 24.56 -15.12 7.66
CA ASP A 466 24.26 -14.13 8.71
C ASP A 466 24.46 -12.66 8.30
N ASP A 467 24.66 -12.37 7.02
CA ASP A 467 24.71 -10.98 6.55
C ASP A 467 23.37 -10.27 6.78
N TYR A 468 23.44 -8.97 7.06
CA TYR A 468 22.29 -8.20 7.52
C TYR A 468 21.18 -8.14 6.46
N ASP A 469 21.52 -8.10 5.19
CA ASP A 469 20.59 -8.10 4.06
C ASP A 469 20.05 -9.50 3.70
N HIS A 470 20.34 -10.52 4.51
CA HIS A 470 19.74 -11.85 4.46
C HIS A 470 18.98 -12.21 5.75
N CYS A 471 19.52 -11.87 6.92
CA CYS A 471 18.94 -12.27 8.20
C CYS A 471 18.43 -11.13 9.10
N GLY A 472 18.65 -9.86 8.72
CA GLY A 472 18.42 -8.70 9.57
C GLY A 472 17.01 -8.52 10.13
N GLY A 473 15.99 -9.02 9.42
CA GLY A 473 14.58 -8.98 9.80
C GLY A 473 14.15 -10.15 10.69
N LEU A 474 15.01 -11.15 10.92
CA LEU A 474 14.63 -12.41 11.58
C LEU A 474 14.12 -12.20 13.01
N ASN A 475 14.81 -11.40 13.83
CA ASN A 475 14.41 -11.15 15.21
C ASN A 475 13.02 -10.49 15.27
N SER A 476 12.80 -9.45 14.46
CA SER A 476 11.49 -8.79 14.40
C SER A 476 10.40 -9.73 13.88
N LEU A 477 10.71 -10.62 12.93
CA LEU A 477 9.77 -11.64 12.47
C LEU A 477 9.37 -12.59 13.60
N MET A 478 10.33 -13.10 14.38
CA MET A 478 10.08 -14.03 15.49
C MET A 478 9.25 -13.39 16.62
N GLU A 479 9.48 -12.11 16.90
CA GLU A 479 8.74 -11.37 17.92
C GLU A 479 7.28 -11.09 17.51
N ASN A 480 7.00 -10.99 16.20
CA ASN A 480 5.73 -10.45 15.69
C ASN A 480 4.95 -11.43 14.80
N PHE A 481 5.47 -12.62 14.53
CA PHE A 481 4.84 -13.65 13.70
C PHE A 481 5.22 -15.05 14.16
N ASN A 482 4.39 -16.05 13.85
CA ASN A 482 4.65 -17.42 14.23
C ASN A 482 5.70 -18.05 13.29
N VAL A 483 6.90 -18.28 13.82
CA VAL A 483 8.00 -18.98 13.13
C VAL A 483 8.13 -20.37 13.72
N ASN A 484 7.88 -21.41 12.93
CA ASN A 484 7.88 -22.79 13.37
C ASN A 484 9.33 -23.29 13.58
N ASN A 485 10.18 -23.18 12.55
CA ASN A 485 11.58 -23.59 12.59
C ASN A 485 12.48 -22.61 11.83
N ILE A 486 13.75 -22.56 12.24
CA ILE A 486 14.80 -21.78 11.59
C ILE A 486 15.95 -22.72 11.21
N TYR A 487 16.34 -22.70 9.93
CA TYR A 487 17.40 -23.52 9.36
C TYR A 487 18.56 -22.63 8.93
N LYS A 488 19.67 -22.72 9.66
CA LYS A 488 20.95 -22.05 9.34
C LYS A 488 22.10 -23.00 9.01
N GLU A 489 21.94 -24.29 9.33
CA GLU A 489 22.99 -25.28 9.20
C GLU A 489 22.99 -25.95 7.82
N LYS A 490 24.19 -26.24 7.28
CA LYS A 490 24.39 -27.02 6.06
C LYS A 490 24.02 -28.50 6.24
N LYS A 491 22.73 -28.80 6.31
CA LYS A 491 22.21 -30.17 6.26
C LYS A 491 22.03 -30.58 4.81
N GLN A 492 22.35 -31.83 4.46
CA GLN A 492 22.22 -32.35 3.09
C GLN A 492 20.83 -32.08 2.49
N ARG A 493 19.77 -32.25 3.30
CA ARG A 493 18.39 -31.96 2.93
C ARG A 493 17.59 -31.46 4.13
N ILE A 494 16.62 -30.61 3.84
CA ILE A 494 15.61 -30.12 4.76
C ILE A 494 14.26 -30.60 4.23
N LEU A 495 13.50 -31.27 5.08
CA LEU A 495 12.22 -31.88 4.73
C LEU A 495 11.08 -30.99 5.22
N PHE A 496 10.20 -30.62 4.30
CA PHE A 496 8.90 -29.99 4.54
C PHE A 496 7.82 -30.95 4.05
N GLU A 497 6.57 -30.81 4.52
CA GLU A 497 5.49 -31.80 4.28
C GLU A 497 5.38 -32.25 2.81
N ASN A 498 5.51 -31.33 1.86
CA ASN A 498 5.37 -31.61 0.43
C ASN A 498 6.56 -31.11 -0.42
N LEU A 499 7.67 -30.72 0.21
CA LEU A 499 8.84 -30.16 -0.47
C LEU A 499 10.11 -30.64 0.20
N THR A 500 11.10 -31.07 -0.58
CA THR A 500 12.45 -31.31 -0.09
C THR A 500 13.36 -30.24 -0.64
N VAL A 501 14.07 -29.54 0.25
CA VAL A 501 15.12 -28.59 -0.13
C VAL A 501 16.47 -29.23 0.12
N TYR A 502 17.27 -29.38 -0.92
CA TYR A 502 18.63 -29.88 -0.84
C TYR A 502 19.59 -28.71 -0.62
N THR A 503 20.55 -28.87 0.28
CA THR A 503 21.66 -27.94 0.41
C THR A 503 22.83 -28.50 -0.40
N LEU A 504 23.14 -27.87 -1.53
CA LEU A 504 24.26 -28.29 -2.36
C LEU A 504 25.59 -27.86 -1.71
N LEU A 505 26.63 -28.69 -1.87
CA LEU A 505 27.94 -28.47 -1.24
C LEU A 505 27.87 -28.31 0.30
N HIS A 506 26.95 -29.03 0.95
CA HIS A 506 26.72 -28.98 2.40
C HIS A 506 27.95 -29.42 3.24
N ASP A 507 28.81 -30.24 2.66
CA ASP A 507 30.05 -30.78 3.23
C ASP A 507 31.26 -29.83 3.06
N GLU A 508 31.15 -28.82 2.21
CA GLU A 508 32.23 -27.87 1.93
C GLU A 508 32.29 -26.75 2.98
N LYS A 509 33.51 -26.46 3.44
CA LYS A 509 33.85 -25.31 4.28
C LYS A 509 34.83 -24.41 3.53
N ASN A 510 34.57 -23.12 3.53
CA ASN A 510 35.43 -22.09 2.95
C ASN A 510 35.84 -21.08 4.03
N ASP A 511 36.88 -20.28 3.78
CA ASP A 511 37.30 -19.24 4.73
C ASP A 511 36.38 -18.01 4.69
N ASP A 512 35.87 -17.69 3.49
CA ASP A 512 34.92 -16.62 3.29
C ASP A 512 33.52 -17.02 3.78
N ILE A 513 32.86 -16.12 4.51
CA ILE A 513 31.56 -16.38 5.14
C ILE A 513 30.46 -16.54 4.07
N ASN A 514 30.53 -15.76 2.98
CA ASN A 514 29.52 -15.78 1.92
C ASN A 514 29.68 -17.06 1.08
N ASP A 515 30.91 -17.54 0.90
CA ASP A 515 31.20 -18.87 0.33
C ASP A 515 30.71 -20.04 1.22
N ASN A 516 30.33 -19.78 2.47
CA ASN A 516 29.67 -20.75 3.36
C ASN A 516 28.14 -20.64 3.34
N SER A 517 27.56 -19.86 2.44
CA SER A 517 26.10 -19.76 2.34
C SER A 517 25.41 -21.11 2.03
N LEU A 518 24.15 -21.25 2.46
CA LEU A 518 23.30 -22.38 2.09
C LEU A 518 22.84 -22.25 0.63
N ILE A 519 23.42 -23.05 -0.26
CA ILE A 519 22.95 -23.18 -1.65
C ILE A 519 21.71 -24.06 -1.67
N SER A 520 20.53 -23.47 -1.84
CA SER A 520 19.27 -24.21 -1.80
C SER A 520 18.85 -24.66 -3.21
N TYR A 521 18.60 -25.95 -3.36
CA TYR A 521 18.12 -26.57 -4.60
C TYR A 521 16.88 -27.40 -4.32
N PHE A 522 15.82 -27.19 -5.10
CA PHE A 522 14.57 -27.92 -4.94
C PHE A 522 13.81 -27.97 -6.26
N ASN A 523 12.91 -28.93 -6.37
CA ASN A 523 11.98 -29.02 -7.49
C ASN A 523 10.54 -28.95 -7.02
N ILE A 524 9.70 -28.33 -7.84
CA ILE A 524 8.26 -28.32 -7.69
C ILE A 524 7.67 -28.80 -9.00
N ASN A 525 6.96 -29.92 -8.96
CA ASN A 525 6.58 -30.67 -10.16
C ASN A 525 7.82 -30.94 -11.03
N GLN A 526 7.82 -30.47 -12.28
CA GLN A 526 8.90 -30.65 -13.26
C GLN A 526 9.88 -29.46 -13.34
N PHE A 527 9.71 -28.46 -12.48
CA PHE A 527 10.53 -27.24 -12.49
C PHE A 527 11.54 -27.23 -11.35
N TYR A 528 12.78 -26.88 -11.67
CA TYR A 528 13.93 -26.91 -10.78
C TYR A 528 14.41 -25.49 -10.47
N PHE A 529 14.58 -25.22 -9.18
CA PHE A 529 14.96 -23.92 -8.64
C PHE A 529 16.31 -24.03 -7.95
N LEU A 530 17.22 -23.11 -8.26
CA LEU A 530 18.54 -23.02 -7.64
C LEU A 530 18.74 -21.62 -7.05
N TYR A 531 19.07 -21.57 -5.76
CA TYR A 531 19.33 -20.35 -5.02
C TYR A 531 20.77 -20.35 -4.57
N LEU A 532 21.56 -19.41 -5.09
CA LEU A 532 23.00 -19.36 -4.82
C LEU A 532 23.39 -18.49 -3.62
N ALA A 533 22.44 -17.82 -2.97
CA ALA A 533 22.73 -16.85 -1.90
C ALA A 533 23.81 -15.86 -2.36
N ASP A 534 24.94 -15.75 -1.65
CA ASP A 534 26.00 -14.77 -1.93
C ASP A 534 27.37 -15.40 -2.24
N VAL A 535 27.39 -16.68 -2.64
CA VAL A 535 28.61 -17.43 -2.93
C VAL A 535 29.42 -16.87 -4.12
N SER A 536 30.74 -16.90 -4.05
CA SER A 536 31.60 -16.37 -5.12
C SER A 536 31.70 -17.30 -6.34
N LYS A 537 32.30 -16.78 -7.42
CA LYS A 537 32.68 -17.58 -8.62
C LYS A 537 33.47 -18.86 -8.28
N LYS A 538 34.23 -18.87 -7.18
CA LYS A 538 35.00 -20.04 -6.73
C LYS A 538 34.07 -21.19 -6.35
N VAL A 539 33.01 -20.89 -5.60
CA VAL A 539 32.02 -21.89 -5.18
C VAL A 539 31.11 -22.29 -6.34
N GLU A 540 30.75 -21.35 -7.23
CA GLU A 540 30.04 -21.67 -8.46
C GLU A 540 30.82 -22.68 -9.34
N PHE A 541 32.14 -22.52 -9.43
CA PHE A 541 32.99 -23.46 -10.15
C PHE A 541 32.91 -24.87 -9.53
N LYS A 542 33.10 -24.99 -8.21
CA LYS A 542 32.95 -26.26 -7.48
C LYS A 542 31.55 -26.88 -7.70
N LEU A 543 30.51 -26.04 -7.74
CA LEU A 543 29.14 -26.47 -7.99
C LEU A 543 29.02 -27.10 -9.39
N THR A 544 29.57 -26.47 -10.42
CA THR A 544 29.56 -27.02 -11.79
C THR A 544 30.41 -28.27 -11.95
N GLU A 545 31.47 -28.45 -11.16
CA GLU A 545 32.28 -29.68 -11.20
C GLU A 545 31.58 -30.86 -10.54
N ARG A 546 30.89 -30.63 -9.41
CA ARG A 546 30.23 -31.71 -8.66
C ARG A 546 28.87 -32.09 -9.23
N TYR A 547 28.17 -31.16 -9.88
CA TYR A 547 26.79 -31.34 -10.36
C TYR A 547 26.64 -30.93 -11.83
N ASP A 548 27.51 -31.43 -12.70
CA ASP A 548 27.59 -31.09 -14.13
C ASP A 548 26.28 -31.24 -14.94
N ASN A 549 25.36 -32.10 -14.49
CA ASN A 549 24.07 -32.37 -15.13
C ASN A 549 22.86 -31.84 -14.34
N LEU A 550 23.06 -30.85 -13.47
CA LEU A 550 21.97 -30.25 -12.69
C LEU A 550 20.99 -29.50 -13.62
N GLN A 551 19.72 -29.87 -13.57
CA GLN A 551 18.67 -29.13 -14.27
C GLN A 551 18.31 -27.87 -13.48
N VAL A 552 18.29 -26.71 -14.14
CA VAL A 552 17.94 -25.44 -13.52
C VAL A 552 17.02 -24.65 -14.44
N ASP A 553 15.77 -24.46 -14.03
CA ASP A 553 14.79 -23.65 -14.77
C ASP A 553 14.79 -22.19 -14.32
N VAL A 554 14.95 -22.00 -13.00
CA VAL A 554 14.98 -20.68 -12.37
C VAL A 554 16.19 -20.59 -11.44
N LEU A 555 17.09 -19.67 -11.75
CA LEU A 555 18.27 -19.37 -10.92
C LEU A 555 18.07 -18.05 -10.17
N LYS A 556 18.08 -18.06 -8.83
CA LYS A 556 18.35 -16.83 -8.07
C LYS A 556 19.86 -16.59 -8.10
N LEU A 557 20.25 -15.47 -8.71
CA LEU A 557 21.66 -15.13 -8.90
C LEU A 557 22.38 -14.99 -7.57
N SER A 558 23.67 -15.28 -7.60
CA SER A 558 24.50 -15.06 -6.44
C SER A 558 24.77 -13.56 -6.19
N HIS A 559 24.82 -13.17 -4.90
CA HIS A 559 25.34 -11.91 -4.42
C HIS A 559 24.68 -10.72 -5.10
N HIS A 560 23.34 -10.76 -5.17
CA HIS A 560 22.49 -9.71 -5.78
C HIS A 560 22.84 -9.36 -7.24
N GLY A 561 23.60 -10.20 -7.94
CA GLY A 561 24.15 -9.91 -9.29
C GLY A 561 25.49 -9.16 -9.28
N SER A 562 26.32 -9.38 -8.26
CA SER A 562 27.69 -8.86 -8.16
C SER A 562 28.61 -9.37 -9.27
N ASN A 563 29.58 -8.56 -9.68
CA ASN A 563 30.62 -9.02 -10.62
C ASN A 563 31.57 -10.06 -10.01
N THR A 564 31.54 -10.25 -8.68
CA THR A 564 32.27 -11.33 -7.98
C THR A 564 31.59 -12.70 -8.11
N ALA A 565 30.44 -12.78 -8.77
CA ALA A 565 29.65 -14.01 -8.96
C ALA A 565 29.06 -14.13 -10.39
N THR A 566 28.17 -15.11 -10.59
CA THR A 566 27.44 -15.47 -11.82
C THR A 566 28.35 -15.79 -13.02
N SER A 567 29.38 -16.60 -12.82
CA SER A 567 30.43 -16.94 -13.80
C SER A 567 29.90 -17.47 -15.15
N ASP A 568 30.68 -17.25 -16.21
CA ASP A 568 30.42 -17.81 -17.54
C ASP A 568 30.32 -19.34 -17.51
N LYS A 569 31.14 -20.00 -16.67
CA LYS A 569 31.12 -21.44 -16.49
C LYS A 569 29.78 -21.93 -15.94
N LEU A 570 29.22 -21.23 -14.95
CA LEU A 570 27.90 -21.54 -14.38
C LEU A 570 26.81 -21.44 -15.45
N LEU A 571 26.75 -20.31 -16.16
CA LEU A 571 25.74 -20.05 -17.19
C LEU A 571 25.84 -21.04 -18.35
N ALA A 572 27.05 -21.38 -18.78
CA ALA A 572 27.30 -22.37 -19.83
C ALA A 572 26.91 -23.79 -19.43
N THR A 573 27.12 -24.18 -18.17
CA THR A 573 26.92 -25.57 -17.72
C THR A 573 25.44 -25.88 -17.51
N PHE A 574 24.67 -24.99 -16.87
CA PHE A 574 23.29 -25.30 -16.46
C PHE A 574 22.19 -24.86 -17.42
N GLN A 575 22.53 -24.17 -18.52
CA GLN A 575 21.58 -23.75 -19.57
C GLN A 575 20.31 -23.08 -19.01
N ILE A 576 20.50 -22.07 -18.16
CA ILE A 576 19.44 -21.45 -17.34
C ILE A 576 18.46 -20.65 -18.22
N PRO A 577 17.15 -20.97 -18.23
CA PRO A 577 16.15 -20.20 -18.95
C PRO A 577 15.84 -18.85 -18.28
N ILE A 578 15.67 -18.84 -16.95
CA ILE A 578 15.24 -17.67 -16.19
C ILE A 578 16.19 -17.41 -15.02
N ALA A 579 16.68 -16.17 -14.90
CA ALA A 579 17.43 -15.67 -13.75
C ALA A 579 16.63 -14.65 -12.94
N ILE A 580 16.76 -14.70 -11.62
CA ILE A 580 16.18 -13.75 -10.67
C ILE A 580 17.28 -12.98 -9.97
N ILE A 581 17.12 -11.67 -9.93
CA ILE A 581 18.04 -10.74 -9.29
C ILE A 581 17.31 -9.97 -8.19
N SER A 582 17.53 -10.34 -6.94
CA SER A 582 17.11 -9.51 -5.80
C SER A 582 18.11 -8.37 -5.65
N ALA A 583 17.68 -7.12 -5.84
CA ALA A 583 18.51 -5.95 -5.61
C ALA A 583 17.65 -4.70 -5.39
N GLY A 584 18.12 -3.78 -4.56
CA GLY A 584 17.40 -2.52 -4.30
C GLY A 584 17.52 -1.51 -5.44
N ARG A 585 16.56 -0.58 -5.55
CA ARG A 585 16.70 0.61 -6.40
C ARG A 585 17.74 1.56 -5.82
N ASN A 586 18.63 2.07 -6.67
CA ASN A 586 19.72 2.97 -6.27
C ASN A 586 20.54 2.42 -5.10
N ASN A 587 20.72 1.09 -5.05
CA ASN A 587 21.55 0.48 -4.01
C ASN A 587 23.01 0.95 -4.13
N PHE A 588 23.67 1.08 -2.99
CA PHE A 588 25.05 1.61 -2.89
C PHE A 588 26.05 0.83 -3.74
N TYR A 589 25.82 -0.47 -3.92
CA TYR A 589 26.70 -1.37 -4.62
C TYR A 589 26.57 -1.32 -6.15
N ASN A 590 25.54 -0.62 -6.67
CA ASN A 590 25.17 -0.57 -8.08
C ASN A 590 24.81 -1.93 -8.68
N HIS A 591 24.24 -2.82 -7.88
CA HIS A 591 23.79 -4.14 -8.31
C HIS A 591 22.43 -4.08 -9.04
N PRO A 592 22.13 -5.03 -9.95
CA PRO A 592 23.10 -5.94 -10.55
C PRO A 592 24.17 -5.19 -11.36
N SER A 593 25.39 -5.72 -11.36
CA SER A 593 26.51 -5.13 -12.11
C SER A 593 26.27 -5.20 -13.61
N VAL A 594 26.78 -4.20 -14.34
CA VAL A 594 26.65 -4.13 -15.80
C VAL A 594 27.30 -5.34 -16.47
N GLU A 595 28.39 -5.85 -15.91
CA GLU A 595 29.11 -7.04 -16.38
C GLU A 595 28.29 -8.32 -16.22
N VAL A 596 27.50 -8.47 -15.15
CA VAL A 596 26.58 -9.61 -14.98
C VAL A 596 25.46 -9.54 -15.99
N ILE A 597 24.85 -8.36 -16.20
CA ILE A 597 23.79 -8.20 -17.22
C ILE A 597 24.32 -8.53 -18.62
N LYS A 598 25.53 -8.09 -18.96
CA LYS A 598 26.19 -8.46 -20.24
C LYS A 598 26.36 -9.97 -20.38
N ARG A 599 26.81 -10.67 -19.33
CA ARG A 599 26.95 -12.14 -19.33
C ARG A 599 25.60 -12.84 -19.51
N LEU A 600 24.56 -12.43 -18.77
CA LEU A 600 23.22 -13.00 -18.95
C LEU A 600 22.73 -12.87 -20.39
N ASN A 601 22.89 -11.70 -21.00
CA ASN A 601 22.52 -11.46 -22.40
C ASN A 601 23.35 -12.32 -23.37
N GLN A 602 24.66 -12.48 -23.12
CA GLN A 602 25.53 -13.33 -23.94
C GLN A 602 25.07 -14.80 -23.96
N TYR A 603 24.56 -15.31 -22.84
CA TYR A 603 24.04 -16.67 -22.72
C TYR A 603 22.53 -16.78 -22.99
N ASN A 604 21.89 -15.72 -23.48
CA ASN A 604 20.44 -15.64 -23.75
C ASN A 604 19.57 -16.00 -22.52
N VAL A 605 20.04 -15.68 -21.31
CA VAL A 605 19.30 -15.91 -20.07
C VAL A 605 18.32 -14.76 -19.86
N PHE A 606 17.02 -15.07 -19.85
CA PHE A 606 16.01 -14.09 -19.51
C PHE A 606 16.10 -13.76 -18.02
N TYR A 607 16.09 -12.48 -17.64
CA TYR A 607 16.18 -12.09 -16.24
C TYR A 607 15.02 -11.21 -15.79
N LEU A 608 14.69 -11.33 -14.51
CA LEU A 608 13.81 -10.41 -13.78
C LEU A 608 14.54 -9.92 -12.55
N SER A 609 14.35 -8.65 -12.18
CA SER A 609 14.97 -8.06 -10.99
C SER A 609 13.96 -7.36 -10.12
N THR A 610 14.06 -7.49 -8.79
CA THR A 610 13.22 -6.72 -7.87
C THR A 610 13.45 -5.21 -7.99
N LYS A 611 14.63 -4.79 -8.44
CA LYS A 611 14.98 -3.40 -8.78
C LYS A 611 14.08 -2.80 -9.86
N GLU A 612 13.81 -3.53 -10.92
CA GLU A 612 13.05 -3.03 -12.08
C GLU A 612 11.60 -3.50 -12.04
N ASN A 613 11.40 -4.75 -11.66
CA ASN A 613 10.13 -5.43 -11.74
C ASN A 613 9.34 -5.41 -10.44
N HIS A 614 9.94 -4.95 -9.33
CA HIS A 614 9.41 -5.09 -7.98
C HIS A 614 9.19 -6.57 -7.61
N ALA A 615 8.19 -6.92 -6.80
CA ALA A 615 7.96 -8.32 -6.43
C ALA A 615 7.72 -9.20 -7.67
N ILE A 616 8.31 -10.39 -7.68
CA ILE A 616 8.21 -11.37 -8.77
C ILE A 616 7.60 -12.64 -8.20
N ARG A 617 6.51 -13.13 -8.81
CA ARG A 617 5.82 -14.35 -8.38
C ARG A 617 5.76 -15.37 -9.50
N PHE A 618 6.12 -16.59 -9.17
CA PHE A 618 5.90 -17.78 -9.97
C PHE A 618 4.71 -18.57 -9.46
N TYR A 619 3.92 -19.08 -10.40
CA TYR A 619 2.86 -20.06 -10.20
C TYR A 619 3.30 -21.36 -10.87
N VAL A 620 3.47 -22.42 -10.08
CA VAL A 620 4.01 -23.69 -10.56
C VAL A 620 2.86 -24.68 -10.75
N LEU A 621 2.47 -24.91 -12.01
CA LEU A 621 1.57 -26.00 -12.41
C LEU A 621 2.41 -27.20 -12.87
N ASN A 622 1.77 -28.28 -13.33
CA ASN A 622 2.48 -29.53 -13.63
C ASN A 622 3.55 -29.37 -14.73
N HIS A 623 3.13 -28.82 -15.89
CA HIS A 623 3.99 -28.60 -17.08
C HIS A 623 4.15 -27.13 -17.43
N LEU A 624 3.55 -26.22 -16.65
CA LEU A 624 3.49 -24.80 -16.94
C LEU A 624 3.95 -24.00 -15.72
N LEU A 625 4.99 -23.19 -15.90
CA LEU A 625 5.48 -22.23 -14.93
C LEU A 625 5.11 -20.84 -15.42
N ILE A 626 4.21 -20.15 -14.71
CA ILE A 626 3.80 -18.78 -15.06
C ILE A 626 4.50 -17.83 -14.12
N TYR A 627 5.10 -16.76 -14.62
CA TYR A 627 5.56 -15.66 -13.78
C TYR A 627 4.72 -14.40 -13.99
N GLN A 628 4.62 -13.62 -12.92
CA GLN A 628 4.02 -12.29 -12.89
C GLN A 628 4.90 -11.39 -12.03
N THR A 629 4.98 -10.11 -12.36
CA THR A 629 5.65 -9.08 -11.55
C THR A 629 4.61 -8.08 -11.01
N SER A 630 4.88 -7.37 -9.91
CA SER A 630 3.95 -6.34 -9.40
C SER A 630 3.94 -5.08 -10.29
N SER A 631 5.04 -4.81 -11.00
CA SER A 631 5.04 -3.89 -12.16
C SER A 631 4.13 -4.38 -13.30
N GLY A 632 3.72 -5.65 -13.29
CA GLY A 632 2.69 -6.30 -14.12
C GLY A 632 3.20 -6.90 -15.44
N GLN A 633 4.50 -7.15 -15.56
CA GLN A 633 5.03 -8.03 -16.59
C GLN A 633 4.60 -9.47 -16.26
N TRP A 634 4.42 -10.29 -17.29
CA TRP A 634 4.09 -11.70 -17.12
C TRP A 634 4.68 -12.51 -18.28
N GLY A 635 4.80 -13.81 -18.07
CA GLY A 635 5.26 -14.76 -19.08
C GLY A 635 5.17 -16.18 -18.54
N PHE A 636 5.68 -17.14 -19.30
CA PHE A 636 5.63 -18.54 -18.90
C PHE A 636 6.76 -19.37 -19.50
N LEU A 637 7.03 -20.51 -18.87
CA LEU A 637 7.86 -21.60 -19.36
C LEU A 637 7.00 -22.86 -19.42
N LEU A 638 7.07 -23.59 -20.54
CA LEU A 638 6.32 -24.82 -20.78
C LEU A 638 7.33 -25.97 -20.97
N LYS A 639 7.07 -27.11 -20.34
CA LYS A 639 7.86 -28.35 -20.49
C LYS A 639 7.05 -29.47 -21.10
#